data_AF-A0A7V9ND59-F1
#
_entry.id   AF-A0A7V9ND59-F1
#
_cell.length_a   1.000
_cell.length_b   1.000
_cell.length_c   1.000
_cell.angle_alpha   90.00
_cell.angle_beta   90.00
_cell.angle_gamma   90.00
#
_symmetry.space_group_name_H-M   'P 1'
#
loop_
_entity.id
_entity.type
_entity.pdbx_description
1 polymer ?
#
loop_
_entity_poly.entity_id
_entity_poly.type
_entity_poly.pdbx_seq_one_letter_code
_entity_poly.pdbx_strand_id
1 'polypeptide(L)'
;MTGTITVLFTDLVGSTELLSGLGDDAADELRRAYFKILRDTVTRHSGREVKNLGDGIMAVFASAIDALHCAIDIQRTVQARNPEKDASLGVRIGLEVGEPIAEEEDYFGTPVVVAKRLCDSAQGGQIIVSELVSRLVGSRGRFDFKDIGLLSLRGIDEAIAAREVAWYPSAGSEPSGPEPDRVLQLDGSPRWGKKMGTTVEARRKPRLVSRFLAASILLALAVIVVYAFVTSRDDDAAPGREPSESAGEPGDGSRTPLDRLNWKRVADVNGSLGGPFDQGINRIEATRDQLVAVGHTESSPDDLDGAVWISDDGAQWARASSSTENPFSGPGDQEISGVRARGRGLIAVGKDGQATGPSEDFAAAVWVSHGNDWQRVSHNEIVFDGAGTQYMNRVVPYGGDGWVAIGATWDATPGSERDGALWTSATGRNSWVLRQKDDGTFAGPGTQDIRSVARNADTLIAAGTDGRGGDFDGALWRSVGVVWSRVKAGEDVLGGAGDQQIITVEPHRRGFVAVGHDEVDGEGDAAVWLSRDGKSWQRVPSRGDLGGHGDQMMLGVTSTPAGLVAVGRVTHTDGEIDGAVWTSVDGTSWKLQTSRTYALPGSEQQIKWAAADDAHLIAGGWVGRPGGDLDAAVWRARLPQPE
;
A
#
# COMPACT_ATOMS: atom_id res chain seq x y z
N MET A 1 -17.31 -17.97 14.42
CA MET A 1 -17.16 -17.25 15.71
C MET A 1 -18.50 -17.33 16.43
N THR A 2 -18.54 -17.82 17.67
CA THR A 2 -19.70 -17.75 18.57
C THR A 2 -19.54 -16.52 19.48
N GLY A 3 -20.51 -15.59 19.46
CA GLY A 3 -20.48 -14.35 20.25
C GLY A 3 -21.69 -13.47 19.94
N THR A 4 -21.94 -12.46 20.77
CA THR A 4 -23.05 -11.53 20.58
C THR A 4 -22.87 -10.73 19.29
N ILE A 5 -23.87 -10.76 18.41
CA ILE A 5 -23.89 -9.98 17.16
C ILE A 5 -25.23 -9.26 16.98
N THR A 6 -25.20 -8.18 16.21
CA THR A 6 -26.41 -7.50 15.74
C THR A 6 -26.75 -7.98 14.33
N VAL A 7 -27.97 -8.46 14.15
CA VAL A 7 -28.48 -8.95 12.87
C VAL A 7 -29.39 -7.89 12.27
N LEU A 8 -29.18 -7.57 10.99
CA LEU A 8 -29.97 -6.64 10.21
C LEU A 8 -30.60 -7.38 9.03
N PHE A 9 -31.90 -7.18 8.85
CA PHE A 9 -32.63 -7.62 7.66
C PHE A 9 -33.14 -6.41 6.91
N THR A 10 -33.07 -6.47 5.58
CA THR A 10 -33.76 -5.52 4.69
C THR A 10 -34.77 -6.25 3.83
N ASP A 11 -35.77 -5.51 3.36
CA ASP A 11 -36.75 -5.98 2.37
C ASP A 11 -37.25 -4.80 1.53
N LEU A 12 -37.35 -4.96 0.21
CA LEU A 12 -37.79 -3.93 -0.73
C LEU A 12 -39.32 -3.98 -0.91
N VAL A 13 -40.00 -2.87 -0.61
CA VAL A 13 -41.46 -2.78 -0.71
C VAL A 13 -41.92 -2.87 -2.17
N GLY A 14 -42.87 -3.79 -2.42
CA GLY A 14 -43.54 -3.89 -3.71
C GLY A 14 -42.65 -4.39 -4.85
N SER A 15 -41.52 -5.04 -4.54
CA SER A 15 -40.52 -5.52 -5.50
C SER A 15 -41.17 -6.28 -6.67
N THR A 16 -42.06 -7.24 -6.41
CA THR A 16 -42.72 -8.03 -7.46
C THR A 16 -43.59 -7.19 -8.42
N GLU A 17 -44.33 -6.21 -7.89
CA GLU A 17 -45.25 -5.38 -8.66
C GLU A 17 -44.50 -4.29 -9.44
N LEU A 18 -43.45 -3.73 -8.83
CA LEU A 18 -42.60 -2.69 -9.41
C LEU A 18 -41.70 -3.27 -10.52
N LEU A 19 -41.20 -4.50 -10.35
CA LEU A 19 -40.42 -5.21 -11.37
C LEU A 19 -41.29 -5.67 -12.56
N SER A 20 -42.56 -6.06 -12.31
CA SER A 20 -43.49 -6.48 -13.38
C SER A 20 -43.89 -5.34 -14.32
N GLY A 21 -43.82 -4.08 -13.87
CA GLY A 21 -44.19 -2.90 -14.65
C GLY A 21 -43.06 -2.31 -15.50
N LEU A 22 -41.79 -2.65 -15.23
CA LEU A 22 -40.60 -2.03 -15.84
C LEU A 22 -39.99 -2.83 -17.00
N GLY A 23 -40.43 -4.07 -17.23
CA GLY A 23 -39.78 -5.00 -18.16
C GLY A 23 -38.48 -5.58 -17.58
N ASP A 24 -38.14 -6.81 -17.98
CA ASP A 24 -37.13 -7.64 -17.29
C ASP A 24 -35.74 -6.96 -17.17
N ASP A 25 -35.28 -6.29 -18.23
CA ASP A 25 -33.95 -5.66 -18.24
C ASP A 25 -33.85 -4.46 -17.29
N ALA A 26 -34.84 -3.56 -17.30
CA ALA A 26 -34.85 -2.39 -16.42
C ALA A 26 -35.13 -2.76 -14.96
N ALA A 27 -35.95 -3.80 -14.76
CA ALA A 27 -36.19 -4.42 -13.47
C ALA A 27 -34.88 -4.99 -12.89
N ASP A 28 -34.09 -5.72 -13.69
CA ASP A 28 -32.81 -6.27 -13.26
C ASP A 28 -31.75 -5.19 -13.01
N GLU A 29 -31.72 -4.12 -13.82
CA GLU A 29 -30.84 -2.97 -13.58
C GLU A 29 -31.16 -2.24 -12.26
N LEU A 30 -32.44 -1.96 -12.01
CA LEU A 30 -32.88 -1.33 -10.76
C LEU A 30 -32.56 -2.19 -9.55
N ARG A 31 -32.81 -3.51 -9.66
CA ARG A 31 -32.47 -4.49 -8.63
C ARG A 31 -30.96 -4.49 -8.36
N ARG A 32 -30.11 -4.51 -9.40
CA ARG A 32 -28.65 -4.45 -9.25
C ARG A 32 -28.19 -3.17 -8.55
N ALA A 33 -28.71 -2.01 -8.97
CA ALA A 33 -28.40 -0.73 -8.36
C ALA A 33 -28.79 -0.68 -6.87
N TYR A 34 -29.95 -1.26 -6.53
CA TYR A 34 -30.44 -1.35 -5.17
C TYR A 34 -29.58 -2.26 -4.28
N PHE A 35 -29.30 -3.49 -4.72
CA PHE A 35 -28.43 -4.40 -3.98
C PHE A 35 -27.02 -3.84 -3.82
N LYS A 36 -26.53 -3.05 -4.78
CA LYS A 36 -25.28 -2.31 -4.64
C LYS A 36 -25.34 -1.32 -3.47
N ILE A 37 -26.39 -0.51 -3.36
CA ILE A 37 -26.58 0.42 -2.23
C ILE A 37 -26.57 -0.31 -0.89
N LEU A 38 -27.30 -1.43 -0.80
CA LEU A 38 -27.34 -2.21 0.44
C LEU A 38 -25.96 -2.73 0.82
N ARG A 39 -25.23 -3.32 -0.13
CA ARG A 39 -23.88 -3.89 0.07
C ARG A 39 -22.84 -2.84 0.42
N ASP A 40 -22.82 -1.74 -0.32
CA ASP A 40 -21.92 -0.61 -0.08
C ASP A 40 -22.13 -0.07 1.34
N THR A 41 -23.39 0.08 1.76
CA THR A 41 -23.74 0.63 3.07
C THR A 41 -23.46 -0.35 4.20
N VAL A 42 -23.75 -1.65 4.03
CA VAL A 42 -23.36 -2.69 5.00
C VAL A 42 -21.85 -2.69 5.20
N THR A 43 -21.08 -2.63 4.12
CA THR A 43 -19.61 -2.64 4.17
C THR A 43 -19.05 -1.37 4.80
N ARG A 44 -19.58 -0.18 4.45
CA ARG A 44 -19.19 1.12 5.00
C ARG A 44 -19.29 1.16 6.53
N HIS A 45 -20.31 0.49 7.07
CA HIS A 45 -20.57 0.43 8.51
C HIS A 45 -20.09 -0.90 9.12
N SER A 46 -19.00 -1.48 8.61
CA SER A 46 -18.34 -2.66 9.20
C SER A 46 -19.24 -3.89 9.40
N GLY A 47 -20.29 -4.01 8.59
CA GLY A 47 -21.17 -5.18 8.53
C GLY A 47 -20.73 -6.18 7.48
N ARG A 48 -21.25 -7.40 7.59
CA ARG A 48 -21.06 -8.48 6.62
C ARG A 48 -22.40 -8.98 6.10
N GLU A 49 -22.61 -8.97 4.79
CA GLU A 49 -23.73 -9.70 4.16
C GLU A 49 -23.54 -11.20 4.41
N VAL A 50 -24.57 -11.83 4.95
CA VAL A 50 -24.63 -13.27 5.18
C VAL A 50 -25.26 -13.96 3.98
N LYS A 51 -26.41 -13.43 3.52
CA LYS A 51 -27.13 -13.98 2.36
C LYS A 51 -28.10 -12.98 1.76
N ASN A 52 -28.35 -13.18 0.47
CA ASN A 52 -29.41 -12.51 -0.28
C ASN A 52 -30.74 -13.26 -0.10
N LEU A 53 -31.85 -12.53 0.01
CA LEU A 53 -33.20 -13.05 0.25
C LEU A 53 -34.13 -12.90 -0.96
N GLY A 54 -33.62 -12.40 -2.09
CA GLY A 54 -34.36 -12.07 -3.31
C GLY A 54 -34.60 -10.56 -3.46
N ASP A 55 -35.31 -9.97 -2.50
CA ASP A 55 -35.71 -8.56 -2.42
C ASP A 55 -35.01 -7.79 -1.28
N GLY A 56 -34.13 -8.44 -0.54
CA GLY A 56 -33.30 -7.82 0.47
C GLY A 56 -32.13 -8.70 0.91
N ILE A 57 -31.43 -8.27 1.96
CA ILE A 57 -30.26 -8.97 2.50
C ILE A 57 -30.43 -9.27 3.99
N MET A 58 -29.73 -10.30 4.43
CA MET A 58 -29.35 -10.50 5.82
C MET A 58 -27.91 -10.06 6.00
N ALA A 59 -27.66 -9.17 6.96
CA ALA A 59 -26.32 -8.73 7.33
C ALA A 59 -26.09 -8.84 8.84
N VAL A 60 -24.83 -8.98 9.24
CA VAL A 60 -24.44 -9.07 10.65
C VAL A 60 -23.34 -8.07 10.99
N PHE A 61 -23.38 -7.57 12.21
CA PHE A 61 -22.48 -6.54 12.72
C PHE A 61 -21.98 -6.95 14.11
N ALA A 62 -20.71 -6.68 14.40
CA ALA A 62 -20.16 -6.80 15.75
C ALA A 62 -20.64 -5.66 16.69
N SER A 63 -21.10 -4.55 16.12
CA SER A 63 -21.52 -3.34 16.83
C SER A 63 -22.97 -2.98 16.50
N ALA A 64 -23.81 -2.84 17.52
CA ALA A 64 -25.19 -2.37 17.35
C ALA A 64 -25.26 -0.90 16.89
N ILE A 65 -24.24 -0.09 17.23
CA ILE A 65 -24.15 1.31 16.76
C ILE A 65 -23.91 1.32 15.25
N ASP A 66 -23.02 0.47 14.75
CA ASP A 66 -22.70 0.44 13.33
C ASP A 66 -23.88 -0.11 12.51
N ALA A 67 -24.57 -1.12 13.04
CA ALA A 67 -25.79 -1.63 12.43
C ALA A 67 -26.90 -0.57 12.32
N LEU A 68 -27.07 0.27 13.36
CA LEU A 68 -28.04 1.37 13.35
C LEU A 68 -27.64 2.49 12.36
N HIS A 69 -26.37 2.89 12.33
CA HIS A 69 -25.89 3.85 11.33
C HIS A 69 -26.06 3.31 9.91
N CYS A 70 -25.78 2.01 9.69
CA CYS A 70 -26.04 1.33 8.43
C CYS A 70 -27.51 1.43 8.02
N ALA A 71 -28.43 1.10 8.93
CA ALA A 71 -29.87 1.16 8.67
C ALA A 71 -30.33 2.58 8.28
N ILE A 72 -29.85 3.61 9.00
CA ILE A 72 -30.15 5.02 8.72
C ILE A 72 -29.62 5.44 7.34
N ASP A 73 -28.39 5.05 7.04
CA ASP A 73 -27.72 5.42 5.80
C ASP A 73 -28.35 4.72 4.58
N ILE A 74 -28.82 3.47 4.74
CA ILE A 74 -29.62 2.77 3.72
C ILE A 74 -30.89 3.58 3.41
N GLN A 75 -31.66 3.96 4.44
CA GLN A 75 -32.90 4.73 4.22
C GLN A 75 -32.62 6.06 3.51
N ARG A 76 -31.60 6.80 3.96
CA ARG A 76 -31.21 8.09 3.35
C ARG A 76 -30.77 7.93 1.91
N THR A 77 -29.93 6.94 1.62
CA THR A 77 -29.39 6.73 0.28
C THR A 77 -30.48 6.30 -0.70
N VAL A 78 -31.40 5.45 -0.28
CA VAL A 78 -32.54 5.04 -1.11
C VAL A 78 -33.50 6.20 -1.33
N GLN A 79 -33.81 6.97 -0.28
CA GLN A 79 -34.64 8.18 -0.39
C GLN A 79 -34.05 9.19 -1.38
N ALA A 80 -32.75 9.46 -1.30
CA ALA A 80 -32.07 10.43 -2.17
C ALA A 80 -32.05 10.03 -3.65
N ARG A 81 -32.24 8.75 -3.95
CA ARG A 81 -32.26 8.20 -5.32
C ARG A 81 -33.67 7.96 -5.86
N ASN A 82 -34.70 8.16 -5.04
CA ASN A 82 -36.08 8.05 -5.51
C ASN A 82 -36.43 9.24 -6.43
N PRO A 83 -37.02 8.99 -7.60
CA PRO A 83 -37.49 10.05 -8.49
C PRO A 83 -38.65 10.83 -7.84
N GLU A 84 -38.73 12.14 -8.08
CA GLU A 84 -39.74 13.03 -7.46
C GLU A 84 -41.19 12.71 -7.84
N LYS A 85 -41.44 11.86 -8.85
CA LYS A 85 -42.80 11.58 -9.36
C LYS A 85 -43.02 10.08 -9.60
N ASP A 86 -43.93 9.53 -8.81
CA ASP A 86 -44.76 8.32 -9.05
C ASP A 86 -44.18 6.90 -8.87
N ALA A 87 -42.93 6.70 -8.45
CA ALA A 87 -42.46 5.37 -8.02
C ALA A 87 -41.33 5.46 -6.96
N SER A 88 -41.69 5.70 -5.70
CA SER A 88 -40.72 5.68 -4.60
C SER A 88 -40.44 4.26 -4.13
N LEU A 89 -39.20 3.80 -4.26
CA LEU A 89 -38.73 2.58 -3.63
C LEU A 89 -38.70 2.78 -2.11
N GLY A 90 -39.34 1.87 -1.38
CA GLY A 90 -39.29 1.85 0.09
C GLY A 90 -38.51 0.65 0.58
N VAL A 91 -37.64 0.85 1.58
CA VAL A 91 -36.96 -0.26 2.27
C VAL A 91 -37.53 -0.45 3.66
N ARG A 92 -37.81 -1.69 4.01
CA ARG A 92 -38.12 -2.11 5.37
C ARG A 92 -36.82 -2.60 6.01
N ILE A 93 -36.56 -2.21 7.25
CA ILE A 93 -35.36 -2.66 7.97
C ILE A 93 -35.74 -3.14 9.37
N GLY A 94 -35.23 -4.33 9.74
CA GLY A 94 -35.39 -4.91 11.08
C GLY A 94 -34.04 -5.24 11.71
N LEU A 95 -33.83 -4.87 12.98
CA LEU A 95 -32.62 -5.23 13.72
C LEU A 95 -32.92 -5.93 15.05
N GLU A 96 -32.09 -6.93 15.36
CA GLU A 96 -32.06 -7.58 16.68
C GLU A 96 -30.60 -7.82 17.09
N VAL A 97 -30.33 -7.91 18.39
CA VAL A 97 -29.03 -8.32 18.93
C VAL A 97 -29.18 -9.59 19.76
N GLY A 98 -28.19 -10.49 19.66
CA GLY A 98 -28.15 -11.68 20.49
C GLY A 98 -27.01 -12.61 20.13
N GLU A 99 -27.08 -13.85 20.61
CA GLU A 99 -26.07 -14.89 20.38
C GLU A 99 -26.64 -16.01 19.49
N PRO A 100 -26.65 -15.82 18.16
CA PRO A 100 -27.06 -16.88 17.24
C PRO A 100 -26.00 -17.97 17.13
N ILE A 101 -26.43 -19.14 16.67
CA ILE A 101 -25.54 -20.24 16.30
C ILE A 101 -24.94 -19.91 14.93
N ALA A 102 -23.61 -19.91 14.84
CA ALA A 102 -22.88 -19.68 13.59
C ALA A 102 -22.41 -21.02 13.00
N GLU A 103 -22.80 -21.30 11.76
CA GLU A 103 -22.39 -22.50 11.01
C GLU A 103 -21.84 -22.08 9.65
N GLU A 104 -20.58 -22.43 9.37
CA GLU A 104 -19.85 -22.03 8.15
C GLU A 104 -19.99 -20.52 7.85
N GLU A 105 -20.85 -20.16 6.92
CA GLU A 105 -21.11 -18.77 6.48
C GLU A 105 -22.50 -18.24 6.87
N ASP A 106 -23.32 -18.99 7.62
CA ASP A 106 -24.71 -18.66 7.99
C ASP A 106 -24.94 -18.52 9.51
N TYR A 107 -26.09 -17.95 9.89
CA TYR A 107 -26.52 -17.80 11.28
C TYR A 107 -27.95 -18.28 11.50
N PHE A 108 -28.15 -18.94 12.64
CA PHE A 108 -29.42 -19.51 13.05
C PHE A 108 -29.77 -19.17 14.49
N GLY A 109 -31.05 -19.34 14.83
CA GLY A 109 -31.56 -19.15 16.18
C GLY A 109 -32.43 -17.91 16.35
N THR A 110 -32.90 -17.72 17.58
CA THR A 110 -33.93 -16.71 17.92
C THR A 110 -33.59 -15.30 17.46
N PRO A 111 -32.36 -14.76 17.62
CA PRO A 111 -32.05 -13.39 17.19
C PRO A 111 -32.25 -13.18 15.68
N VAL A 112 -31.93 -14.18 14.87
CA VAL A 112 -32.10 -14.14 13.40
C VAL A 112 -33.59 -14.12 13.04
N VAL A 113 -34.39 -14.98 13.71
CA VAL A 113 -35.84 -15.04 13.49
C VAL A 113 -36.51 -13.73 13.89
N VAL A 114 -36.15 -13.17 15.05
CA VAL A 114 -36.72 -11.91 15.54
C VAL A 114 -36.35 -10.75 14.61
N ALA A 115 -35.08 -10.59 14.22
CA ALA A 115 -34.68 -9.54 13.29
C ALA A 115 -35.47 -9.59 11.97
N LYS A 116 -35.65 -10.79 11.39
CA LYS A 116 -36.46 -10.97 10.18
C LYS A 116 -37.91 -10.56 10.40
N ARG A 117 -38.52 -10.92 11.53
CA ARG A 117 -39.91 -10.58 11.84
C ARG A 117 -40.13 -9.11 12.16
N LEU A 118 -39.15 -8.44 12.76
CA LEU A 118 -39.15 -6.99 12.92
C LEU A 118 -39.11 -6.30 11.55
N CYS A 119 -38.28 -6.80 10.61
CA CYS A 119 -38.26 -6.32 9.23
C CYS A 119 -39.61 -6.55 8.51
N ASP A 120 -40.21 -7.74 8.67
CA ASP A 120 -41.52 -8.06 8.08
C ASP A 120 -42.65 -7.15 8.60
N SER A 121 -42.51 -6.64 9.83
CA SER A 121 -43.48 -5.75 10.48
C SER A 121 -43.29 -4.28 10.14
N ALA A 122 -42.17 -3.92 9.51
CA ALA A 122 -41.84 -2.55 9.17
C ALA A 122 -42.56 -2.08 7.89
N GLN A 123 -42.87 -0.80 7.82
CA GLN A 123 -43.34 -0.13 6.61
C GLN A 123 -42.16 0.29 5.71
N GLY A 124 -42.42 0.60 4.44
CA GLY A 124 -41.38 1.15 3.55
C GLY A 124 -40.88 2.49 4.07
N GLY A 125 -39.57 2.63 4.23
CA GLY A 125 -38.98 3.80 4.88
C GLY A 125 -38.88 3.67 6.41
N GLN A 126 -39.21 2.53 7.00
CA GLN A 126 -39.19 2.34 8.45
C GLN A 126 -38.03 1.44 8.90
N ILE A 127 -37.43 1.78 10.04
CA ILE A 127 -36.43 0.98 10.75
C ILE A 127 -37.05 0.55 12.08
N ILE A 128 -37.28 -0.75 12.27
CA ILE A 128 -37.78 -1.31 13.53
C ILE A 128 -36.67 -2.10 14.21
N VAL A 129 -36.50 -1.87 15.51
CA VAL A 129 -35.55 -2.61 16.35
C VAL A 129 -36.24 -3.13 17.60
N SER A 130 -35.69 -4.16 18.22
CA SER A 130 -36.13 -4.55 19.56
C SER A 130 -35.71 -3.52 20.61
N GLU A 131 -36.41 -3.50 21.74
CA GLU A 131 -36.01 -2.68 22.88
C GLU A 131 -34.58 -3.01 23.33
N LEU A 132 -34.15 -4.27 23.19
CA LEU A 132 -32.80 -4.71 23.56
C LEU A 132 -31.72 -3.96 22.77
N VAL A 133 -31.88 -3.79 21.46
CA VAL A 133 -30.96 -3.00 20.62
C VAL A 133 -30.87 -1.56 21.13
N SER A 134 -32.02 -0.93 21.44
CA SER A 134 -32.05 0.45 21.95
C SER A 134 -31.39 0.60 23.32
N ARG A 135 -31.58 -0.38 24.22
CA ARG A 135 -30.96 -0.39 25.55
C ARG A 135 -29.46 -0.64 25.49
N LEU A 136 -29.01 -1.48 24.55
CA LEU A 136 -27.60 -1.80 24.37
C LEU A 136 -26.78 -0.58 23.94
N VAL A 137 -27.31 0.25 23.03
CA VAL A 137 -26.62 1.47 22.58
C VAL A 137 -26.77 2.64 23.56
N GLY A 138 -27.86 2.67 24.33
CA GLY A 138 -28.12 3.72 25.31
C GLY A 138 -28.09 5.11 24.68
N SER A 139 -27.34 6.05 25.26
CA SER A 139 -27.16 7.39 24.71
C SER A 139 -26.00 7.51 23.71
N ARG A 140 -25.24 6.43 23.48
CA ARG A 140 -24.13 6.43 22.52
C ARG A 140 -24.69 6.36 21.10
N GLY A 141 -24.16 7.19 20.20
CA GLY A 141 -24.59 7.27 18.80
C GLY A 141 -25.71 8.26 18.48
N ARG A 142 -26.30 8.93 19.50
CA ARG A 142 -27.32 10.00 19.32
C ARG A 142 -28.50 9.57 18.43
N PHE A 143 -29.03 8.38 18.68
CA PHE A 143 -30.20 7.84 17.98
C PHE A 143 -31.50 8.30 18.64
N ASP A 144 -32.47 8.70 17.83
CA ASP A 144 -33.83 9.02 18.27
C ASP A 144 -34.72 7.78 18.10
N PHE A 145 -35.21 7.24 19.23
CA PHE A 145 -36.10 6.07 19.24
C PHE A 145 -37.52 6.47 19.64
N LYS A 146 -38.51 5.96 18.90
CA LYS A 146 -39.94 6.07 19.23
C LYS A 146 -40.47 4.70 19.65
N ASP A 147 -41.13 4.63 20.79
CA ASP A 147 -41.78 3.40 21.24
C ASP A 147 -42.96 3.05 20.34
N ILE A 148 -43.02 1.79 19.87
CA ILE A 148 -44.12 1.26 19.07
C ILE A 148 -44.86 0.11 19.79
N GLY A 149 -44.49 -0.18 21.05
CA GLY A 149 -45.16 -1.14 21.92
C GLY A 149 -44.72 -2.59 21.72
N LEU A 150 -45.55 -3.51 22.22
CA LEU A 150 -45.32 -4.96 22.11
C LEU A 150 -45.82 -5.49 20.76
N LEU A 151 -44.93 -6.12 20.00
CA LEU A 151 -45.25 -6.79 18.74
C LEU A 151 -45.32 -8.30 18.93
N SER A 152 -46.46 -8.91 18.58
CA SER A 152 -46.59 -10.36 18.49
C SER A 152 -46.03 -10.83 17.14
N LEU A 153 -44.83 -11.42 17.17
CA LEU A 153 -44.10 -11.85 15.98
C LEU A 153 -44.39 -13.33 15.67
N ARG A 154 -44.67 -13.66 14.40
CA ARG A 154 -44.97 -15.03 14.00
C ARG A 154 -43.80 -15.98 14.33
N GLY A 155 -44.08 -17.00 15.13
CA GLY A 155 -43.09 -18.02 15.53
C GLY A 155 -42.27 -17.64 16.77
N ILE A 156 -42.64 -16.55 17.46
CA ILE A 156 -42.08 -16.16 18.75
C ILE A 156 -43.24 -16.16 19.77
N ASP A 157 -43.07 -16.91 20.86
CA ASP A 157 -44.14 -17.10 21.86
C ASP A 157 -44.39 -15.84 22.70
N GLU A 158 -43.33 -15.09 23.02
CA GLU A 158 -43.40 -13.85 23.78
C GLU A 158 -43.44 -12.61 22.86
N ALA A 159 -44.32 -11.65 23.18
CA ALA A 159 -44.38 -10.40 22.44
C ALA A 159 -43.10 -9.58 22.67
N ILE A 160 -42.51 -9.05 21.59
CA ILE A 160 -41.27 -8.29 21.63
C ILE A 160 -41.58 -6.80 21.75
N ALA A 161 -41.07 -6.14 22.79
CA ALA A 161 -41.08 -4.68 22.86
C ALA A 161 -40.20 -4.12 21.74
N ALA A 162 -40.77 -3.27 20.89
CA ALA A 162 -40.10 -2.76 19.71
C ALA A 162 -40.09 -1.22 19.69
N ARG A 163 -39.10 -0.67 18.99
CA ARG A 163 -38.93 0.77 18.76
C ARG A 163 -38.67 1.07 17.31
N GLU A 164 -39.16 2.20 16.86
CA GLU A 164 -38.81 2.79 15.57
C GLU A 164 -37.62 3.72 15.72
N VAL A 165 -36.69 3.68 14.76
CA VAL A 165 -35.52 4.56 14.71
C VAL A 165 -35.79 5.70 13.73
N ALA A 166 -35.69 6.94 14.20
CA ALA A 166 -35.78 8.11 13.32
C ALA A 166 -34.46 8.29 12.53
N TRP A 167 -34.58 8.49 11.23
CA TRP A 167 -33.43 8.63 10.32
C TRP A 167 -33.40 9.99 9.60
N TYR A 168 -34.39 10.86 9.84
CA TYR A 168 -34.32 12.28 9.50
C TYR A 168 -33.89 13.10 10.71
N PRO A 169 -33.15 14.21 10.53
CA PRO A 169 -32.87 15.12 11.63
C PRO A 169 -34.20 15.63 12.20
N SER A 170 -34.42 15.40 13.49
CA SER A 170 -35.44 16.10 14.26
C SER A 170 -35.21 17.61 14.08
N ALA A 171 -36.23 18.36 13.65
CA ALA A 171 -36.15 19.79 13.31
C ALA A 171 -35.88 20.70 14.53
N GLY A 172 -34.77 20.48 15.24
CA GLY A 172 -34.43 21.17 16.49
C GLY A 172 -32.99 20.98 16.99
N SER A 173 -32.07 20.39 16.22
CA SER A 173 -30.67 20.25 16.64
C SER A 173 -29.68 20.67 15.55
N GLU A 174 -29.58 21.97 15.29
CA GLU A 174 -28.37 22.53 14.66
C GLU A 174 -27.33 22.89 15.74
N PRO A 175 -26.07 22.45 15.63
CA PRO A 175 -24.99 22.96 16.44
C PRO A 175 -24.53 24.32 15.90
N SER A 176 -24.65 25.38 16.71
CA SER A 176 -24.17 26.72 16.41
C SER A 176 -22.65 26.75 16.21
N GLY A 177 -22.19 26.84 14.96
CA GLY A 177 -20.81 27.22 14.61
C GLY A 177 -20.63 28.75 14.57
N PRO A 178 -19.38 29.25 14.67
CA PRO A 178 -19.12 30.69 14.69
C PRO A 178 -19.30 31.30 13.29
N GLU A 179 -19.90 32.49 13.28
CA GLU A 179 -20.26 33.27 12.09
C GLU A 179 -19.00 33.71 11.28
N PRO A 180 -19.01 33.66 9.94
CA PRO A 180 -17.86 34.08 9.14
C PRO A 180 -17.74 35.61 9.07
N ASP A 181 -16.53 36.10 9.34
CA ASP A 181 -16.14 37.51 9.21
C ASP A 181 -16.40 38.06 7.80
N ARG A 182 -17.01 39.25 7.76
CA ARG A 182 -17.28 40.04 6.55
C ARG A 182 -15.98 40.47 5.88
N VAL A 183 -15.72 39.99 4.66
CA VAL A 183 -14.72 40.58 3.75
C VAL A 183 -15.36 41.72 2.96
N LEU A 184 -14.73 42.88 3.05
CA LEU A 184 -15.01 44.11 2.30
C LEU A 184 -14.96 43.85 0.78
N GLN A 185 -16.06 44.20 0.09
CA GLN A 185 -16.09 44.39 -1.35
C GLN A 185 -15.23 45.59 -1.75
N LEU A 186 -14.36 45.40 -2.73
CA LEU A 186 -13.92 46.46 -3.64
C LEU A 186 -14.09 45.99 -5.08
N ASP A 187 -14.47 46.98 -5.88
CA ASP A 187 -15.11 46.97 -7.18
C ASP A 187 -14.11 46.86 -8.35
N GLY A 188 -14.64 46.58 -9.54
CA GLY A 188 -13.94 46.89 -10.79
C GLY A 188 -13.90 45.76 -11.82
N SER A 189 -15.00 45.54 -12.54
CA SER A 189 -14.94 44.98 -13.91
C SER A 189 -14.66 46.12 -14.90
N PRO A 190 -13.95 45.89 -16.03
CA PRO A 190 -14.67 45.72 -17.31
C PRO A 190 -13.94 44.78 -18.33
N ARG A 191 -14.63 43.83 -18.99
CA ARG A 191 -15.43 43.87 -20.25
C ARG A 191 -14.70 43.39 -21.53
N TRP A 192 -15.20 42.27 -22.05
CA TRP A 192 -15.42 41.84 -23.46
C TRP A 192 -14.41 42.10 -24.59
N GLY A 193 -14.15 41.05 -25.40
CA GLY A 193 -13.82 41.21 -26.83
C GLY A 193 -13.45 39.93 -27.57
N LYS A 194 -14.16 39.62 -28.68
CA LYS A 194 -14.11 38.40 -29.51
C LYS A 194 -13.11 38.47 -30.69
N LYS A 195 -12.65 37.26 -31.09
CA LYS A 195 -12.37 36.72 -32.46
C LYS A 195 -11.15 37.18 -33.28
N MET A 196 -10.33 36.18 -33.68
CA MET A 196 -10.08 35.64 -35.05
C MET A 196 -8.95 34.59 -34.90
N GLY A 197 -8.92 33.39 -35.49
CA GLY A 197 -9.60 32.85 -36.66
C GLY A 197 -8.63 32.67 -37.83
N THR A 198 -7.81 31.60 -37.84
CA THR A 198 -7.19 31.07 -39.07
C THR A 198 -6.94 29.56 -38.97
N THR A 199 -7.57 28.84 -39.89
CA THR A 199 -7.38 27.42 -40.22
C THR A 199 -6.06 27.20 -40.95
N VAL A 200 -5.27 26.18 -40.56
CA VAL A 200 -4.29 25.52 -41.44
C VAL A 200 -4.35 24.01 -41.23
N GLU A 201 -4.21 23.32 -42.35
CA GLU A 201 -4.54 21.93 -42.69
C GLU A 201 -3.88 20.82 -41.86
N ALA A 202 -4.64 19.72 -41.76
CA ALA A 202 -4.18 18.44 -41.23
C ALA A 202 -3.16 17.77 -42.17
N ARG A 203 -1.99 17.39 -41.62
CA ARG A 203 -1.09 16.40 -42.21
C ARG A 203 -0.76 15.31 -41.20
N ARG A 204 -1.19 14.08 -41.49
CA ARG A 204 -0.73 12.85 -40.83
C ARG A 204 0.76 12.63 -41.15
N LYS A 205 1.58 12.36 -40.12
CA LYS A 205 2.88 11.68 -40.20
C LYS A 205 3.17 10.89 -38.90
N PRO A 206 4.03 9.85 -38.94
CA PRO A 206 4.04 8.74 -37.99
C PRO A 206 4.81 9.05 -36.70
N ARG A 207 4.47 8.32 -35.63
CA ARG A 207 5.06 8.40 -34.30
C ARG A 207 6.47 7.80 -34.29
N LEU A 208 7.46 8.58 -33.83
CA LEU A 208 8.81 8.13 -33.50
C LEU A 208 8.84 7.92 -31.98
N VAL A 209 9.07 6.68 -31.55
CA VAL A 209 9.39 6.32 -30.17
C VAL A 209 10.93 6.21 -30.07
N SER A 210 11.47 6.48 -28.88
CA SER A 210 12.89 6.39 -28.46
C SER A 210 13.80 7.60 -28.74
N ARG A 211 13.76 8.60 -27.85
CA ARG A 211 14.87 9.55 -27.61
C ARG A 211 14.82 10.11 -26.19
N PHE A 212 15.12 9.28 -25.18
CA PHE A 212 15.53 9.81 -23.88
C PHE A 212 16.78 9.15 -23.27
N LEU A 213 17.29 8.04 -23.83
CA LEU A 213 18.58 7.48 -23.38
C LEU A 213 19.82 8.03 -24.11
N ALA A 214 19.66 8.64 -25.29
CA ALA A 214 20.79 9.07 -26.12
C ALA A 214 21.32 10.49 -25.81
N ALA A 215 20.55 11.32 -25.11
CA ALA A 215 20.95 12.70 -24.80
C ALA A 215 21.96 12.76 -23.63
N SER A 216 21.85 11.83 -22.67
CA SER A 216 22.73 11.73 -21.50
C SER A 216 24.15 11.26 -21.87
N ILE A 217 24.24 10.34 -22.83
CA ILE A 217 25.53 9.78 -23.31
C ILE A 217 26.33 10.82 -24.11
N LEU A 218 25.67 11.68 -24.89
CA LEU A 218 26.34 12.73 -25.66
C LEU A 218 26.83 13.89 -24.78
N LEU A 219 26.16 14.17 -23.66
CA LEU A 219 26.61 15.17 -22.68
C LEU A 219 27.83 14.68 -21.90
N ALA A 220 27.87 13.39 -21.52
CA ALA A 220 29.02 12.76 -20.87
C ALA A 220 30.26 12.71 -21.78
N LEU A 221 30.09 12.40 -23.07
CA LEU A 221 31.20 12.42 -24.05
C LEU A 221 31.74 13.84 -24.31
N ALA A 222 30.89 14.87 -24.26
CA ALA A 222 31.33 16.26 -24.42
C ALA A 222 32.19 16.74 -23.23
N VAL A 223 31.87 16.30 -22.01
CA VAL A 223 32.66 16.59 -20.79
C VAL A 223 34.03 15.88 -20.82
N ILE A 224 34.08 14.64 -21.30
CA ILE A 224 35.34 13.87 -21.44
C ILE A 224 36.30 14.53 -22.46
N VAL A 225 35.77 15.07 -23.57
CA VAL A 225 36.60 15.76 -24.58
C VAL A 225 37.13 17.11 -24.06
N VAL A 226 36.37 17.81 -23.22
CA VAL A 226 36.83 19.05 -22.57
C VAL A 226 37.88 18.75 -21.49
N TYR A 227 37.72 17.65 -20.73
CA TYR A 227 38.68 17.24 -19.69
C TYR A 227 40.01 16.72 -20.27
N ALA A 228 39.97 15.99 -21.39
CA ALA A 228 41.17 15.56 -22.12
C ALA A 228 41.96 16.73 -22.74
N PHE A 229 41.32 17.87 -23.00
CA PHE A 229 41.99 19.07 -23.51
C PHE A 229 42.65 19.89 -22.38
N VAL A 230 42.05 19.91 -21.19
CA VAL A 230 42.57 20.64 -20.01
C VAL A 230 43.72 19.90 -19.32
N THR A 231 43.79 18.57 -19.40
CA THR A 231 44.85 17.75 -18.78
C THR A 231 46.10 17.55 -19.63
N SER A 232 46.16 18.11 -20.85
CA SER A 232 47.32 17.98 -21.75
C SER A 232 48.35 19.12 -21.65
N ARG A 233 48.24 19.99 -20.64
CA ARG A 233 49.25 21.02 -20.34
C ARG A 233 49.65 20.96 -18.87
N ASP A 234 50.68 20.16 -18.61
CA ASP A 234 51.91 20.54 -17.91
C ASP A 234 52.56 19.28 -17.32
N ASP A 235 53.58 18.78 -18.04
CA ASP A 235 54.62 17.91 -17.48
C ASP A 235 55.64 18.79 -16.75
N ASP A 236 55.99 18.44 -15.50
CA ASP A 236 57.38 18.35 -14.99
C ASP A 236 57.41 18.36 -13.44
N ALA A 237 57.55 17.19 -12.80
CA ALA A 237 58.29 17.04 -11.54
C ALA A 237 58.56 15.55 -11.20
N ALA A 238 59.83 15.24 -10.95
CA ALA A 238 60.40 13.92 -10.66
C ALA A 238 60.02 13.34 -9.25
N PRO A 239 60.19 12.03 -9.00
CA PRO A 239 59.66 11.37 -7.81
C PRO A 239 60.59 11.52 -6.59
N GLY A 240 60.03 11.98 -5.47
CA GLY A 240 60.70 12.05 -4.16
C GLY A 240 60.34 10.87 -3.25
N ARG A 241 61.37 10.12 -2.86
CA ARG A 241 61.48 9.16 -1.73
C ARG A 241 60.31 9.06 -0.73
N GLU A 242 59.79 7.84 -0.58
CA GLU A 242 59.04 7.39 0.59
C GLU A 242 59.92 7.40 1.87
N PRO A 243 59.40 7.85 3.02
CA PRO A 243 59.89 7.45 4.32
C PRO A 243 59.15 6.21 4.81
N SER A 244 59.91 5.13 5.02
CA SER A 244 59.50 3.98 5.82
C SER A 244 59.35 4.39 7.28
N GLU A 245 58.13 4.38 7.82
CA GLU A 245 57.90 4.28 9.25
C GLU A 245 56.88 3.19 9.54
N SER A 246 57.37 2.16 10.23
CA SER A 246 56.59 1.14 10.90
C SER A 246 55.78 1.79 12.03
N ALA A 247 54.52 2.11 11.76
CA ALA A 247 53.51 2.27 12.80
C ALA A 247 52.83 0.92 13.00
N GLY A 248 52.98 0.35 14.21
CA GLY A 248 52.39 -0.93 14.57
C GLY A 248 50.89 -0.97 14.33
N GLU A 249 50.41 -2.11 13.86
CA GLU A 249 48.99 -2.42 13.75
C GLU A 249 48.26 -2.04 15.05
N PRO A 250 47.19 -1.24 15.00
CA PRO A 250 46.32 -1.08 16.15
C PRO A 250 45.65 -2.43 16.41
N GLY A 251 45.79 -2.92 17.64
CA GLY A 251 45.34 -4.25 18.07
C GLY A 251 43.87 -4.54 17.74
N ASP A 252 43.64 -5.80 17.38
CA ASP A 252 42.35 -6.46 17.23
C ASP A 252 41.44 -6.27 18.46
N GLY A 253 40.59 -5.25 18.38
CA GLY A 253 39.44 -5.03 19.26
C GLY A 253 38.59 -3.95 18.59
N SER A 254 37.40 -4.19 18.05
CA SER A 254 36.42 -5.24 18.29
C SER A 254 35.66 -5.48 16.97
N ARG A 255 35.95 -6.59 16.27
CA ARG A 255 35.06 -7.02 15.18
C ARG A 255 33.74 -7.47 15.78
N THR A 256 32.65 -6.81 15.42
CA THR A 256 31.31 -7.21 15.85
C THR A 256 30.96 -8.57 15.22
N PRO A 257 30.01 -9.33 15.78
CA PRO A 257 29.55 -10.56 15.12
C PRO A 257 29.08 -10.29 13.67
N LEU A 258 28.46 -9.14 13.41
CA LEU A 258 28.01 -8.74 12.08
C LEU A 258 29.17 -8.46 11.12
N ASP A 259 30.33 -8.00 11.60
CA ASP A 259 31.54 -7.78 10.79
C ASP A 259 32.09 -9.11 10.19
N ARG A 260 31.60 -10.27 10.66
CA ARG A 260 32.00 -11.61 10.20
C ARG A 260 31.00 -12.24 9.23
N LEU A 261 29.97 -11.51 8.79
CA LEU A 261 29.02 -12.02 7.79
C LEU A 261 29.76 -12.41 6.51
N ASN A 262 29.67 -13.69 6.16
CA ASN A 262 30.25 -14.23 4.94
C ASN A 262 29.14 -14.52 3.94
N TRP A 263 28.91 -13.54 3.07
CA TRP A 263 27.89 -13.62 2.05
C TRP A 263 28.34 -14.45 0.86
N LYS A 264 27.39 -15.20 0.30
CA LYS A 264 27.59 -16.03 -0.89
C LYS A 264 26.44 -15.81 -1.84
N ARG A 265 26.75 -15.59 -3.12
CA ARG A 265 25.74 -15.62 -4.18
C ARG A 265 25.19 -17.04 -4.29
N VAL A 266 23.88 -17.15 -4.37
CA VAL A 266 23.19 -18.42 -4.63
C VAL A 266 23.35 -18.73 -6.11
N ALA A 267 23.68 -19.99 -6.42
CA ALA A 267 23.79 -20.43 -7.80
C ALA A 267 22.40 -20.52 -8.42
N ASP A 268 22.25 -20.06 -9.65
CA ASP A 268 21.01 -20.31 -10.39
C ASP A 268 20.98 -21.77 -10.85
N VAL A 269 20.17 -22.58 -10.17
CA VAL A 269 19.97 -23.99 -10.50
C VAL A 269 18.74 -24.07 -11.39
N ASN A 270 18.87 -24.70 -12.56
CA ASN A 270 17.80 -24.91 -13.54
C ASN A 270 17.22 -23.65 -14.20
N GLY A 271 17.89 -22.49 -14.16
CA GLY A 271 17.37 -21.27 -14.79
C GLY A 271 16.16 -20.69 -14.05
N SER A 272 16.14 -20.84 -12.73
CA SER A 272 15.03 -20.42 -11.87
C SER A 272 15.06 -18.91 -11.59
N LEU A 273 16.26 -18.36 -11.46
CA LEU A 273 16.53 -16.96 -11.13
C LEU A 273 16.99 -16.13 -12.34
N GLY A 274 17.40 -16.79 -13.43
CA GLY A 274 17.66 -16.13 -14.70
C GLY A 274 16.67 -16.50 -15.80
N GLY A 275 16.75 -15.81 -16.92
CA GLY A 275 15.96 -16.12 -18.12
C GLY A 275 16.39 -15.33 -19.34
N PRO A 276 15.66 -15.38 -20.45
CA PRO A 276 16.06 -14.71 -21.69
C PRO A 276 15.96 -13.18 -21.66
N PHE A 277 15.27 -12.61 -20.66
CA PHE A 277 14.96 -11.19 -20.52
C PHE A 277 15.05 -10.77 -19.05
N ASP A 278 14.76 -9.51 -18.74
CA ASP A 278 15.00 -8.90 -17.44
C ASP A 278 14.20 -9.55 -16.30
N GLN A 279 14.87 -9.73 -15.17
CA GLN A 279 14.31 -10.28 -13.94
C GLN A 279 14.89 -9.58 -12.73
N GLY A 280 14.09 -9.44 -11.69
CA GLY A 280 14.54 -8.82 -10.46
C GLY A 280 13.69 -9.19 -9.26
N ILE A 281 14.34 -9.42 -8.12
CA ILE A 281 13.66 -9.60 -6.83
C ILE A 281 13.51 -8.25 -6.15
N ASN A 282 12.29 -7.89 -5.79
CA ASN A 282 11.95 -6.65 -5.07
C ASN A 282 11.85 -6.83 -3.56
N ARG A 283 11.41 -8.02 -3.11
CA ARG A 283 11.18 -8.31 -1.69
C ARG A 283 11.39 -9.78 -1.40
N ILE A 284 11.90 -10.08 -0.20
CA ILE A 284 11.95 -11.43 0.37
C ILE A 284 11.23 -11.40 1.73
N GLU A 285 10.42 -12.41 1.99
CA GLU A 285 9.77 -12.67 3.27
C GLU A 285 10.17 -14.06 3.77
N ALA A 286 10.65 -14.13 5.01
CA ALA A 286 10.87 -15.39 5.69
C ALA A 286 9.61 -15.78 6.45
N THR A 287 9.05 -16.95 6.13
CA THR A 287 7.93 -17.55 6.87
C THR A 287 8.46 -18.61 7.82
N ARG A 288 7.58 -19.26 8.60
CA ARG A 288 8.00 -20.39 9.45
C ARG A 288 8.48 -21.60 8.65
N ASP A 289 7.93 -21.80 7.46
CA ASP A 289 8.07 -23.06 6.72
C ASP A 289 8.89 -22.89 5.42
N GLN A 290 8.93 -21.68 4.85
CA GLN A 290 9.67 -21.37 3.62
C GLN A 290 10.10 -19.90 3.52
N LEU A 291 11.01 -19.61 2.60
CA LEU A 291 11.34 -18.28 2.08
C LEU A 291 10.53 -18.00 0.82
N VAL A 292 10.02 -16.77 0.69
CA VAL A 292 9.30 -16.30 -0.49
C VAL A 292 9.93 -15.01 -0.99
N ALA A 293 10.33 -15.00 -2.26
CA ALA A 293 10.76 -13.80 -2.96
C ALA A 293 9.71 -13.39 -3.99
N VAL A 294 9.53 -12.09 -4.17
CA VAL A 294 8.62 -11.54 -5.18
C VAL A 294 9.29 -10.42 -5.97
N GLY A 295 8.84 -10.22 -7.20
CA GLY A 295 9.40 -9.23 -8.10
C GLY A 295 8.76 -9.29 -9.48
N HIS A 296 9.60 -9.20 -10.51
CA HIS A 296 9.19 -9.24 -11.90
C HIS A 296 10.08 -10.17 -12.75
N THR A 297 9.55 -10.54 -13.90
CA THR A 297 10.24 -11.24 -14.98
C THR A 297 9.68 -10.75 -16.31
N GLU A 298 10.47 -10.75 -17.36
CA GLU A 298 9.95 -10.49 -18.70
C GLU A 298 9.70 -11.80 -19.44
N SER A 299 8.49 -11.96 -20.00
CA SER A 299 8.15 -13.09 -20.87
C SER A 299 8.39 -12.76 -22.35
N SER A 300 8.39 -11.47 -22.70
CA SER A 300 8.80 -10.93 -23.98
C SER A 300 9.42 -9.53 -23.81
N PRO A 301 10.14 -8.99 -24.80
CA PRO A 301 10.72 -7.66 -24.69
C PRO A 301 9.64 -6.62 -24.39
N ASP A 302 9.89 -5.77 -23.39
CA ASP A 302 8.98 -4.72 -22.93
C ASP A 302 7.62 -5.23 -22.38
N ASP A 303 7.57 -6.45 -21.84
CA ASP A 303 6.38 -7.04 -21.20
C ASP A 303 6.74 -7.65 -19.84
N LEU A 304 6.60 -6.84 -18.78
CA LEU A 304 6.89 -7.26 -17.42
C LEU A 304 5.73 -8.10 -16.86
N ASP A 305 6.04 -9.29 -16.38
CA ASP A 305 5.15 -10.13 -15.59
C ASP A 305 5.58 -10.09 -14.12
N GLY A 306 4.60 -10.25 -13.22
CA GLY A 306 4.89 -10.53 -11.83
C GLY A 306 5.61 -11.87 -11.68
N ALA A 307 6.46 -11.98 -10.65
CA ALA A 307 7.17 -13.21 -10.36
C ALA A 307 7.20 -13.51 -8.86
N VAL A 308 7.07 -14.81 -8.54
CA VAL A 308 7.23 -15.33 -7.18
C VAL A 308 8.20 -16.51 -7.23
N TRP A 309 9.17 -16.50 -6.32
CA TRP A 309 10.09 -17.60 -6.09
C TRP A 309 9.93 -18.11 -4.66
N ILE A 310 10.10 -19.42 -4.50
CA ILE A 310 10.00 -20.11 -3.22
C ILE A 310 11.27 -20.92 -2.96
N SER A 311 11.65 -21.03 -1.68
CA SER A 311 12.81 -21.80 -1.25
C SER A 311 12.62 -22.31 0.17
N ASP A 312 12.96 -23.57 0.42
CA ASP A 312 12.89 -24.15 1.77
C ASP A 312 14.18 -23.87 2.58
N ASP A 313 15.30 -23.59 1.90
CA ASP A 313 16.65 -23.55 2.51
C ASP A 313 17.49 -22.32 2.14
N GLY A 314 16.97 -21.46 1.26
CA GLY A 314 17.66 -20.28 0.73
C GLY A 314 18.82 -20.62 -0.22
N ALA A 315 19.07 -21.89 -0.51
CA ALA A 315 20.11 -22.41 -1.40
C ALA A 315 19.56 -22.76 -2.78
N GLN A 316 18.32 -23.25 -2.82
CA GLN A 316 17.64 -23.67 -4.04
C GLN A 316 16.33 -22.92 -4.15
N TRP A 317 16.13 -22.25 -5.28
CA TRP A 317 14.94 -21.48 -5.56
C TRP A 317 14.18 -22.10 -6.72
N ALA A 318 12.86 -22.03 -6.64
CA ALA A 318 11.96 -22.44 -7.71
C ALA A 318 10.92 -21.35 -7.94
N ARG A 319 10.45 -21.20 -9.18
CA ARG A 319 9.32 -20.32 -9.47
C ARG A 319 8.04 -20.95 -8.94
N ALA A 320 7.19 -20.13 -8.32
CA ALA A 320 5.84 -20.56 -8.00
C ALA A 320 5.07 -20.80 -9.30
N SER A 321 4.37 -21.93 -9.39
CA SER A 321 3.56 -22.30 -10.54
C SER A 321 2.11 -22.54 -10.09
N SER A 322 1.14 -22.04 -10.84
CA SER A 322 -0.28 -22.36 -10.67
C SER A 322 -0.67 -23.55 -11.55
N SER A 323 -1.60 -24.37 -11.07
CA SER A 323 -2.08 -25.57 -11.78
C SER A 323 -3.11 -25.28 -12.88
N THR A 324 -3.56 -24.03 -13.04
CA THR A 324 -4.69 -23.70 -13.93
C THR A 324 -4.46 -22.49 -14.84
N GLU A 325 -3.83 -21.42 -14.33
CA GLU A 325 -3.53 -20.19 -15.08
C GLU A 325 -2.43 -19.40 -14.34
N ASN A 326 -1.48 -18.77 -15.04
CA ASN A 326 -0.42 -17.98 -14.39
C ASN A 326 -1.02 -16.70 -13.78
N PRO A 327 -1.14 -16.57 -12.45
CA PRO A 327 -1.82 -15.44 -11.81
C PRO A 327 -0.99 -14.15 -11.85
N PHE A 328 0.27 -14.24 -12.30
CA PHE A 328 1.22 -13.13 -12.26
C PHE A 328 1.41 -12.43 -13.60
N SER A 329 0.88 -13.01 -14.68
CA SER A 329 0.96 -12.46 -16.03
C SER A 329 -0.39 -11.98 -16.51
N GLY A 330 -0.38 -11.04 -17.46
CA GLY A 330 -1.57 -10.50 -18.07
C GLY A 330 -1.22 -9.50 -19.17
N PRO A 331 -2.22 -8.81 -19.72
CA PRO A 331 -1.95 -7.77 -20.71
C PRO A 331 -1.31 -6.53 -20.08
N GLY A 332 -0.14 -6.09 -20.56
CA GLY A 332 0.59 -4.93 -20.03
C GLY A 332 1.46 -5.28 -18.82
N ASP A 333 2.15 -4.30 -18.21
CA ASP A 333 3.16 -4.61 -17.19
C ASP A 333 2.58 -4.96 -15.81
N GLN A 334 2.82 -6.18 -15.34
CA GLN A 334 2.65 -6.58 -13.95
C GLN A 334 3.97 -6.56 -13.18
N GLU A 335 3.91 -6.10 -11.94
CA GLU A 335 5.04 -6.18 -11.03
C GLU A 335 4.55 -6.41 -9.60
N ILE A 336 5.21 -7.33 -8.90
CA ILE A 336 4.98 -7.54 -7.47
C ILE A 336 6.04 -6.78 -6.69
N SER A 337 5.63 -5.76 -5.95
CA SER A 337 6.53 -4.88 -5.22
C SER A 337 6.79 -5.38 -3.80
N GLY A 338 5.77 -5.90 -3.12
CA GLY A 338 5.84 -6.30 -1.72
C GLY A 338 5.12 -7.60 -1.41
N VAL A 339 5.55 -8.29 -0.36
CA VAL A 339 4.91 -9.50 0.18
C VAL A 339 5.06 -9.52 1.70
N ARG A 340 4.06 -10.06 2.40
CA ARG A 340 4.10 -10.25 3.85
C ARG A 340 3.29 -11.46 4.29
N ALA A 341 3.80 -12.17 5.29
CA ALA A 341 3.15 -13.35 5.84
C ALA A 341 2.25 -13.04 7.03
N ARG A 342 1.20 -13.84 7.19
CA ARG A 342 0.38 -13.92 8.39
C ARG A 342 -0.10 -15.35 8.60
N GLY A 343 0.40 -15.99 9.66
CA GLY A 343 0.14 -17.41 9.89
C GLY A 343 0.70 -18.23 8.72
N ARG A 344 -0.16 -18.97 8.02
CA ARG A 344 0.19 -19.75 6.82
C ARG A 344 -0.16 -19.07 5.49
N GLY A 345 -0.81 -17.91 5.53
CA GLY A 345 -1.18 -17.16 4.33
C GLY A 345 -0.16 -16.07 4.03
N LEU A 346 0.08 -15.81 2.75
CA LEU A 346 0.86 -14.67 2.26
C LEU A 346 -0.04 -13.75 1.45
N ILE A 347 0.24 -12.46 1.54
CA ILE A 347 -0.31 -11.43 0.66
C ILE A 347 0.85 -10.74 -0.02
N ALA A 348 0.74 -10.64 -1.34
CA ALA A 348 1.62 -9.83 -2.16
C ALA A 348 0.84 -8.67 -2.79
N VAL A 349 1.52 -7.56 -3.01
CA VAL A 349 0.93 -6.33 -3.55
C VAL A 349 1.86 -5.70 -4.58
N GLY A 350 1.29 -4.95 -5.51
CA GLY A 350 2.03 -4.39 -6.64
C GLY A 350 1.16 -3.59 -7.59
N LYS A 351 1.47 -3.69 -8.88
CA LYS A 351 0.78 -3.02 -9.98
C LYS A 351 0.42 -3.98 -11.10
N ASP A 352 -0.55 -3.57 -11.90
CA ASP A 352 -0.99 -4.23 -13.12
C ASP A 352 -1.32 -3.19 -14.20
N GLY A 353 -0.58 -3.21 -15.29
CA GLY A 353 -0.82 -2.36 -16.46
C GLY A 353 -2.00 -2.84 -17.29
N GLN A 354 -2.48 -1.96 -18.18
CA GLN A 354 -3.47 -2.31 -19.20
C GLN A 354 -2.81 -2.49 -20.57
N ALA A 355 -3.24 -3.49 -21.34
CA ALA A 355 -2.73 -3.78 -22.70
C ALA A 355 -2.82 -2.60 -23.69
N THR A 356 -3.82 -1.74 -23.52
CA THR A 356 -4.17 -0.69 -24.48
C THR A 356 -4.50 0.62 -23.77
N GLY A 357 -3.54 1.16 -23.03
CA GLY A 357 -3.58 2.50 -22.44
C GLY A 357 -2.34 3.33 -22.82
N PRO A 358 -2.27 4.63 -22.51
CA PRO A 358 -0.97 5.28 -22.37
C PRO A 358 -0.10 4.48 -21.39
N SER A 359 1.21 4.42 -21.60
CA SER A 359 2.19 3.54 -20.93
C SER A 359 2.32 3.67 -19.40
N GLU A 360 1.38 4.35 -18.74
CA GLU A 360 1.43 4.72 -17.33
C GLU A 360 0.07 4.54 -16.62
N ASP A 361 -0.90 3.85 -17.24
CA ASP A 361 -2.16 3.51 -16.57
C ASP A 361 -2.06 2.14 -15.88
N PHE A 362 -1.75 2.17 -14.59
CA PHE A 362 -1.61 1.01 -13.72
C PHE A 362 -2.76 0.91 -12.73
N ALA A 363 -3.23 -0.31 -12.52
CA ALA A 363 -4.11 -0.69 -11.45
C ALA A 363 -3.32 -1.23 -10.25
N ALA A 364 -3.75 -0.90 -9.04
CA ALA A 364 -3.23 -1.58 -7.85
C ALA A 364 -3.58 -3.07 -7.90
N ALA A 365 -2.61 -3.94 -7.61
CA ALA A 365 -2.77 -5.38 -7.70
C ALA A 365 -2.45 -6.07 -6.37
N VAL A 366 -3.20 -7.13 -6.06
CA VAL A 366 -3.03 -7.96 -4.87
C VAL A 366 -3.08 -9.42 -5.27
N TRP A 367 -2.18 -10.22 -4.70
CA TRP A 367 -2.17 -11.67 -4.81
C TRP A 367 -2.23 -12.29 -3.41
N VAL A 368 -2.97 -13.38 -3.30
CA VAL A 368 -3.13 -14.13 -2.06
C VAL A 368 -2.65 -15.56 -2.27
N SER A 369 -1.98 -16.11 -1.25
CA SER A 369 -1.45 -17.47 -1.32
C SER A 369 -2.17 -18.44 -0.37
N HIS A 370 -2.32 -19.66 -0.87
CA HIS A 370 -2.74 -20.85 -0.16
C HIS A 370 -1.64 -21.92 -0.23
N GLY A 371 -0.58 -21.73 0.57
CA GLY A 371 0.67 -22.47 0.40
C GLY A 371 1.40 -21.99 -0.85
N ASN A 372 1.74 -22.89 -1.76
CA ASN A 372 2.41 -22.54 -3.03
C ASN A 372 1.43 -22.17 -4.15
N ASP A 373 0.12 -22.30 -3.93
CA ASP A 373 -0.88 -21.83 -4.89
C ASP A 373 -1.14 -20.34 -4.68
N TRP A 374 -1.07 -19.59 -5.77
CA TRP A 374 -1.24 -18.13 -5.77
C TRP A 374 -2.41 -17.76 -6.64
N GLN A 375 -3.20 -16.80 -6.15
CA GLN A 375 -4.36 -16.30 -6.86
C GLN A 375 -4.32 -14.78 -6.86
N ARG A 376 -4.56 -14.21 -8.03
CA ARG A 376 -4.72 -12.77 -8.17
C ARG A 376 -6.12 -12.37 -7.70
N VAL A 377 -6.19 -11.39 -6.80
CA VAL A 377 -7.46 -10.78 -6.40
C VAL A 377 -8.01 -10.01 -7.61
N SER A 378 -9.26 -10.27 -7.97
CA SER A 378 -9.90 -9.61 -9.12
C SER A 378 -9.88 -8.10 -8.95
N HIS A 379 -9.23 -7.40 -9.89
CA HIS A 379 -9.21 -5.95 -9.89
C HIS A 379 -10.53 -5.40 -10.43
N ASN A 380 -11.19 -4.57 -9.62
CA ASN A 380 -12.27 -3.69 -10.05
C ASN A 380 -12.38 -2.51 -9.06
N GLU A 381 -13.02 -1.42 -9.49
CA GLU A 381 -13.20 -0.22 -8.68
C GLU A 381 -13.89 -0.50 -7.33
N ILE A 382 -14.69 -1.58 -7.22
CA ILE A 382 -15.36 -1.97 -5.96
C ILE A 382 -14.35 -2.55 -4.96
N VAL A 383 -13.33 -3.26 -5.45
CA VAL A 383 -12.33 -3.94 -4.62
C VAL A 383 -11.16 -3.03 -4.27
N PHE A 384 -10.86 -1.99 -5.05
CA PHE A 384 -9.72 -1.10 -4.77
C PHE A 384 -10.13 0.36 -4.47
N ASP A 385 -11.40 0.69 -4.65
CA ASP A 385 -12.05 1.96 -4.26
C ASP A 385 -11.35 3.22 -4.80
N GLY A 386 -10.97 3.22 -6.09
CA GLY A 386 -10.33 4.37 -6.72
C GLY A 386 -10.25 4.29 -8.25
N ALA A 387 -10.36 5.45 -8.91
CA ALA A 387 -10.12 5.64 -10.33
C ALA A 387 -8.77 6.34 -10.57
N GLY A 388 -8.17 6.12 -11.74
CA GLY A 388 -6.84 6.63 -12.10
C GLY A 388 -5.71 5.66 -11.73
N THR A 389 -4.48 6.05 -12.07
CA THR A 389 -3.31 5.20 -11.88
C THR A 389 -3.02 4.98 -10.41
N GLN A 390 -2.76 3.73 -10.03
CA GLN A 390 -2.51 3.29 -8.67
C GLN A 390 -1.47 2.16 -8.65
N TYR A 391 -0.63 2.14 -7.61
CA TYR A 391 0.19 0.98 -7.29
C TYR A 391 0.37 0.83 -5.78
N MET A 392 0.61 -0.40 -5.33
CA MET A 392 0.94 -0.72 -3.94
C MET A 392 2.41 -1.15 -3.80
N ASN A 393 3.15 -0.50 -2.92
CA ASN A 393 4.56 -0.77 -2.68
C ASN A 393 4.82 -1.82 -1.58
N ARG A 394 4.04 -1.75 -0.48
CA ARG A 394 4.23 -2.59 0.72
C ARG A 394 2.89 -2.90 1.39
N VAL A 395 2.87 -4.01 2.12
CA VAL A 395 1.72 -4.50 2.87
C VAL A 395 2.15 -5.03 4.24
N VAL A 396 1.34 -4.80 5.27
CA VAL A 396 1.55 -5.31 6.64
C VAL A 396 0.25 -5.75 7.30
N PRO A 397 0.28 -6.78 8.17
CA PRO A 397 -0.88 -7.17 8.98
C PRO A 397 -1.24 -6.08 10.00
N TYR A 398 -2.54 -5.80 10.14
CA TYR A 398 -3.04 -4.79 11.07
C TYR A 398 -4.46 -5.12 11.57
N GLY A 399 -4.66 -5.19 12.90
CA GLY A 399 -5.96 -5.30 13.58
C GLY A 399 -6.81 -6.53 13.25
N GLY A 400 -7.06 -7.44 14.21
CA GLY A 400 -7.79 -8.68 13.90
C GLY A 400 -7.15 -9.37 12.70
N ASP A 401 -7.92 -9.83 11.70
CA ASP A 401 -7.46 -10.41 10.41
C ASP A 401 -7.08 -9.41 9.31
N GLY A 402 -7.05 -8.12 9.63
CA GLY A 402 -6.85 -7.05 8.68
C GLY A 402 -5.42 -6.83 8.20
N TRP A 403 -5.32 -5.97 7.19
CA TRP A 403 -4.13 -5.61 6.43
C TRP A 403 -4.16 -4.13 6.06
N VAL A 404 -2.97 -3.55 5.99
CA VAL A 404 -2.73 -2.20 5.45
C VAL A 404 -1.72 -2.33 4.33
N ALA A 405 -2.04 -1.76 3.16
CA ALA A 405 -1.10 -1.55 2.08
C ALA A 405 -0.89 -0.06 1.84
N ILE A 406 0.29 0.30 1.37
CA ILE A 406 0.65 1.67 1.03
C ILE A 406 1.21 1.75 -0.39
N GLY A 407 1.22 2.94 -0.95
CA GLY A 407 1.73 3.19 -2.29
C GLY A 407 1.36 4.60 -2.72
N ALA A 408 0.93 4.75 -3.98
CA ALA A 408 0.58 6.04 -4.53
C ALA A 408 -0.55 5.96 -5.57
N THR A 409 -1.15 7.12 -5.84
CA THR A 409 -2.19 7.30 -6.87
C THR A 409 -2.03 8.64 -7.61
N TRP A 410 -2.43 8.71 -8.87
CA TRP A 410 -2.51 9.95 -9.65
C TRP A 410 -3.54 9.83 -10.77
N ASP A 411 -3.98 10.97 -11.28
CA ASP A 411 -4.81 11.04 -12.49
C ASP A 411 -3.92 10.91 -13.74
N ALA A 412 -4.37 10.15 -14.73
CA ALA A 412 -3.69 10.00 -16.02
C ALA A 412 -3.62 11.32 -16.84
N THR A 413 -4.19 12.41 -16.34
CA THR A 413 -4.10 13.74 -16.94
C THR A 413 -2.67 14.29 -16.88
N PRO A 414 -2.10 14.80 -17.98
CA PRO A 414 -0.73 15.35 -17.99
C PRO A 414 -0.54 16.47 -16.96
N GLY A 415 0.53 16.34 -16.16
CA GLY A 415 0.87 17.31 -15.11
C GLY A 415 0.15 17.08 -13.78
N SER A 416 -0.59 15.99 -13.63
CA SER A 416 -1.14 15.57 -12.34
C SER A 416 0.00 15.17 -11.40
N GLU A 417 -0.06 15.68 -10.16
CA GLU A 417 0.86 15.27 -9.10
C GLU A 417 0.44 13.91 -8.55
N ARG A 418 1.44 13.16 -8.05
CA ARG A 418 1.22 11.87 -7.41
C ARG A 418 0.95 12.07 -5.92
N ASP A 419 -0.11 11.45 -5.43
CA ASP A 419 -0.48 11.45 -4.01
C ASP A 419 -0.07 10.13 -3.36
N GLY A 420 0.32 10.20 -2.09
CA GLY A 420 0.48 9.02 -1.26
C GLY A 420 -0.86 8.33 -1.05
N ALA A 421 -0.86 7.00 -1.08
CA ALA A 421 -2.09 6.21 -0.98
C ALA A 421 -1.97 5.12 0.08
N LEU A 422 -3.10 4.85 0.73
CA LEU A 422 -3.22 3.83 1.76
C LEU A 422 -4.50 3.02 1.55
N TRP A 423 -4.36 1.71 1.50
CA TRP A 423 -5.49 0.78 1.44
C TRP A 423 -5.58 -0.04 2.71
N THR A 424 -6.80 -0.28 3.18
CA THR A 424 -7.07 -1.23 4.27
C THR A 424 -7.90 -2.38 3.78
N SER A 425 -7.68 -3.58 4.31
CA SER A 425 -8.49 -4.74 4.03
C SER A 425 -8.75 -5.53 5.29
N ALA A 426 -9.99 -5.97 5.52
CA ALA A 426 -10.33 -6.78 6.70
C ALA A 426 -9.83 -8.23 6.60
N THR A 427 -9.67 -8.74 5.37
CA THR A 427 -9.29 -10.14 5.11
C THR A 427 -8.09 -10.27 4.20
N GLY A 428 -7.74 -9.20 3.46
CA GLY A 428 -6.72 -9.22 2.43
C GLY A 428 -7.16 -9.79 1.07
N ARG A 429 -8.43 -10.20 0.94
CA ARG A 429 -9.02 -10.72 -0.30
C ARG A 429 -9.92 -9.66 -0.96
N ASN A 430 -11.23 -9.74 -0.72
CA ASN A 430 -12.24 -8.96 -1.45
C ASN A 430 -12.74 -7.76 -0.61
N SER A 431 -11.83 -7.06 0.05
CA SER A 431 -12.19 -5.97 0.96
C SER A 431 -11.17 -4.84 1.01
N TRP A 432 -10.36 -4.66 -0.04
CA TRP A 432 -9.43 -3.54 -0.09
C TRP A 432 -10.22 -2.24 -0.27
N VAL A 433 -9.83 -1.20 0.46
CA VAL A 433 -10.50 0.09 0.42
C VAL A 433 -9.41 1.14 0.50
N LEU A 434 -9.28 1.95 -0.55
CA LEU A 434 -8.46 3.16 -0.53
C LEU A 434 -9.03 4.11 0.52
N ARG A 435 -8.24 4.43 1.54
CA ARG A 435 -8.75 5.15 2.70
C ARG A 435 -8.75 6.66 2.56
N GLN A 436 -7.89 7.26 1.73
CA GLN A 436 -7.69 8.71 1.77
C GLN A 436 -7.21 9.29 0.43
N LYS A 437 -8.00 10.23 -0.11
CA LYS A 437 -7.59 11.23 -1.11
C LYS A 437 -7.76 12.68 -0.61
N ASP A 438 -8.74 12.95 0.27
CA ASP A 438 -9.25 14.32 0.47
C ASP A 438 -9.08 14.93 1.88
N ASP A 439 -8.42 14.25 2.83
CA ASP A 439 -8.25 14.78 4.20
C ASP A 439 -6.92 15.53 4.43
N GLY A 440 -6.05 15.58 3.40
CA GLY A 440 -4.75 16.24 3.45
C GLY A 440 -3.66 15.47 4.22
N THR A 441 -3.90 14.22 4.63
CA THR A 441 -2.91 13.43 5.38
C THR A 441 -1.85 12.81 4.47
N PHE A 442 -2.28 12.22 3.35
CA PHE A 442 -1.40 11.59 2.34
C PHE A 442 -1.43 12.28 0.97
N ALA A 443 -2.26 13.31 0.85
CA ALA A 443 -2.42 14.12 -0.35
C ALA A 443 -2.13 15.59 -0.03
N GLY A 444 -1.63 16.35 -1.00
CA GLY A 444 -1.25 17.74 -0.84
C GLY A 444 -0.38 18.22 -1.99
N PRO A 445 -0.01 19.51 -2.04
CA PRO A 445 0.83 20.02 -3.13
C PRO A 445 2.14 19.23 -3.20
N GLY A 446 2.59 18.92 -4.41
CA GLY A 446 3.83 18.19 -4.65
C GLY A 446 3.62 16.69 -4.92
N THR A 447 4.69 16.04 -5.36
CA THR A 447 4.74 14.60 -5.66
C THR A 447 5.06 13.81 -4.39
N GLN A 448 4.08 13.09 -3.87
CA GLN A 448 4.23 12.19 -2.73
C GLN A 448 4.29 10.73 -3.16
N ASP A 449 5.12 9.93 -2.50
CA ASP A 449 5.21 8.48 -2.74
C ASP A 449 5.51 7.76 -1.44
N ILE A 450 4.57 6.93 -0.97
CA ILE A 450 4.77 6.11 0.21
C ILE A 450 5.42 4.82 -0.24
N ARG A 451 6.67 4.58 0.19
CA ARG A 451 7.48 3.42 -0.25
C ARG A 451 7.51 2.29 0.77
N SER A 452 7.35 2.61 2.05
CA SER A 452 7.47 1.61 3.11
C SER A 452 6.48 1.80 4.25
N VAL A 453 6.13 0.69 4.91
CA VAL A 453 5.32 0.70 6.13
C VAL A 453 5.82 -0.39 7.08
N ALA A 454 5.94 -0.03 8.36
CA ALA A 454 6.36 -0.89 9.44
C ALA A 454 5.38 -0.85 10.60
N ARG A 455 5.21 -1.98 11.28
CA ARG A 455 4.38 -2.10 12.48
C ARG A 455 5.22 -2.42 13.70
N ASN A 456 5.02 -1.66 14.77
CA ASN A 456 5.49 -2.01 16.11
C ASN A 456 4.33 -1.85 17.10
N ALA A 457 3.89 -2.97 17.68
CA ALA A 457 2.66 -3.06 18.48
C ALA A 457 1.45 -2.44 17.75
N ASP A 458 0.86 -1.38 18.30
CA ASP A 458 -0.32 -0.68 17.76
C ASP A 458 0.05 0.58 16.94
N THR A 459 1.34 0.85 16.76
CA THR A 459 1.83 1.96 15.95
C THR A 459 2.26 1.45 14.58
N LEU A 460 1.75 2.10 13.53
CA LEU A 460 2.27 1.97 12.17
C LEU A 460 3.07 3.22 11.83
N ILE A 461 4.18 3.03 11.13
CA ILE A 461 4.94 4.10 10.50
C ILE A 461 4.98 3.81 9.02
N ALA A 462 4.52 4.76 8.23
CA ALA A 462 4.73 4.78 6.79
C ALA A 462 5.83 5.80 6.45
N ALA A 463 6.61 5.51 5.42
CA ALA A 463 7.78 6.30 5.03
C ALA A 463 7.87 6.40 3.50
N GLY A 464 8.40 7.52 3.02
CA GLY A 464 8.43 7.84 1.60
C GLY A 464 9.09 9.17 1.31
N THR A 465 8.67 9.81 0.22
CA THR A 465 9.09 11.17 -0.16
C THR A 465 7.91 12.11 -0.35
N ASP A 466 8.20 13.39 -0.29
CA ASP A 466 7.30 14.49 -0.61
C ASP A 466 8.10 15.56 -1.36
N GLY A 467 7.81 15.73 -2.65
CA GLY A 467 8.60 16.58 -3.53
C GLY A 467 7.88 17.82 -4.01
N ARG A 468 8.52 18.99 -3.93
CA ARG A 468 7.98 20.26 -4.44
C ARG A 468 9.03 21.04 -5.20
N GLY A 469 8.67 21.52 -6.39
CA GLY A 469 9.57 22.40 -7.16
C GLY A 469 10.88 21.75 -7.61
N GLY A 470 10.93 20.41 -7.64
CA GLY A 470 12.11 19.64 -8.02
C GLY A 470 12.98 19.18 -6.86
N ASP A 471 12.60 19.49 -5.62
CA ASP A 471 13.28 19.09 -4.38
C ASP A 471 12.44 18.04 -3.65
N PHE A 472 13.01 16.87 -3.35
CA PHE A 472 12.32 15.73 -2.72
C PHE A 472 12.78 15.52 -1.29
N ASP A 473 11.92 15.84 -0.33
CA ASP A 473 12.19 15.61 1.09
C ASP A 473 11.68 14.23 1.56
N GLY A 474 12.29 13.74 2.63
CA GLY A 474 11.85 12.58 3.36
C GLY A 474 10.48 12.81 4.00
N ALA A 475 9.60 11.83 3.87
CA ALA A 475 8.24 11.90 4.39
C ALA A 475 7.95 10.74 5.35
N LEU A 476 7.31 11.05 6.47
CA LEU A 476 6.90 10.06 7.47
C LEU A 476 5.47 10.32 7.92
N TRP A 477 4.72 9.24 8.09
CA TRP A 477 3.37 9.24 8.62
C TRP A 477 3.28 8.22 9.74
N ARG A 478 2.49 8.56 10.76
CA ARG A 478 2.29 7.72 11.94
C ARG A 478 0.82 7.45 12.16
N SER A 479 0.50 6.18 12.44
CA SER A 479 -0.82 5.77 12.88
C SER A 479 -0.85 5.43 14.37
N VAL A 480 -1.95 5.78 15.03
CA VAL A 480 -2.41 5.13 16.28
C VAL A 480 -3.70 4.42 15.97
N GLY A 481 -3.64 3.10 15.90
CA GLY A 481 -4.74 2.34 15.33
C GLY A 481 -4.84 2.57 13.81
N VAL A 482 -5.98 3.07 13.32
CA VAL A 482 -6.23 3.39 11.89
C VAL A 482 -6.20 4.89 11.58
N VAL A 483 -5.92 5.74 12.57
CA VAL A 483 -5.89 7.19 12.40
C VAL A 483 -4.46 7.61 12.09
N TRP A 484 -4.26 8.13 10.88
CA TRP A 484 -2.98 8.56 10.36
C TRP A 484 -2.74 10.06 10.56
N SER A 485 -1.48 10.43 10.65
CA SER A 485 -1.04 11.81 10.74
C SER A 485 0.37 11.96 10.20
N ARG A 486 0.67 13.08 9.55
CA ARG A 486 2.02 13.41 9.11
C ARG A 486 2.91 13.66 10.33
N VAL A 487 4.10 13.07 10.33
CA VAL A 487 5.12 13.34 11.35
C VAL A 487 5.74 14.70 11.06
N LYS A 488 5.74 15.59 12.05
CA LYS A 488 6.41 16.89 11.96
C LYS A 488 7.85 16.74 12.47
N ALA A 489 8.81 17.04 11.61
CA ALA A 489 10.22 17.10 11.96
C ALA A 489 10.82 18.45 11.53
N GLY A 490 12.01 18.78 12.03
CA GLY A 490 12.76 19.93 11.54
C GLY A 490 13.17 19.73 10.08
N GLU A 491 13.35 20.82 9.35
CA GLU A 491 13.83 20.78 7.95
C GLU A 491 15.15 20.03 7.84
N ASP A 492 16.06 20.16 8.82
CA ASP A 492 17.35 19.45 8.87
C ASP A 492 17.25 17.93 9.15
N VAL A 493 16.08 17.45 9.56
CA VAL A 493 15.89 16.03 9.91
C VAL A 493 15.41 15.25 8.71
N LEU A 494 14.37 15.71 8.04
CA LEU A 494 13.74 14.99 6.93
C LEU A 494 13.98 15.64 5.57
N GLY A 495 14.34 16.92 5.54
CA GLY A 495 14.67 17.64 4.32
C GLY A 495 16.09 18.19 4.35
N GLY A 496 16.32 19.23 3.57
CA GLY A 496 17.61 19.88 3.49
C GLY A 496 17.83 20.58 2.15
N ALA A 497 19.10 20.76 1.79
CA ALA A 497 19.44 21.07 0.40
C ALA A 497 19.57 19.74 -0.35
N GLY A 498 18.98 19.66 -1.54
CA GLY A 498 19.03 18.44 -2.35
C GLY A 498 17.99 17.40 -1.94
N ASP A 499 18.02 16.20 -2.52
CA ASP A 499 16.93 15.23 -2.42
C ASP A 499 17.18 14.20 -1.29
N GLN A 500 16.35 14.22 -0.25
CA GLN A 500 16.33 13.21 0.81
C GLN A 500 15.22 12.19 0.57
N GLN A 501 15.59 10.94 0.26
CA GLN A 501 14.62 9.90 -0.03
C GLN A 501 14.63 8.81 1.03
N ILE A 502 13.52 8.68 1.78
CA ILE A 502 13.32 7.55 2.68
C ILE A 502 12.71 6.39 1.90
N ILE A 503 13.45 5.28 1.81
CA ILE A 503 13.06 4.10 1.02
C ILE A 503 12.40 3.04 1.89
N THR A 504 12.98 2.75 3.05
CA THR A 504 12.51 1.68 3.94
C THR A 504 12.44 2.16 5.39
N VAL A 505 11.37 1.77 6.09
CA VAL A 505 11.30 1.79 7.55
C VAL A 505 11.06 0.39 8.09
N GLU A 506 11.71 0.01 9.19
CA GLU A 506 11.47 -1.24 9.90
C GLU A 506 11.53 -1.04 11.42
N PRO A 507 10.84 -1.90 12.21
CA PRO A 507 10.99 -1.90 13.66
C PRO A 507 12.42 -2.28 14.06
N HIS A 508 12.89 -1.61 15.11
CA HIS A 508 14.19 -1.88 15.74
C HIS A 508 13.98 -2.03 17.24
N ARG A 509 14.88 -2.74 17.94
CA ARG A 509 14.79 -2.96 19.41
C ARG A 509 14.67 -1.67 20.23
N ARG A 510 15.08 -0.52 19.67
CA ARG A 510 14.98 0.80 20.32
C ARG A 510 13.85 1.68 19.75
N GLY A 511 12.97 1.14 18.90
CA GLY A 511 11.86 1.86 18.25
C GLY A 511 11.76 1.52 16.76
N PHE A 512 12.20 2.44 15.91
CA PHE A 512 12.19 2.35 14.45
C PHE A 512 13.52 2.82 13.85
N VAL A 513 13.89 2.22 12.73
CA VAL A 513 14.96 2.68 11.84
C VAL A 513 14.37 2.90 10.46
N ALA A 514 14.73 4.00 9.82
CA ALA A 514 14.47 4.24 8.41
C ALA A 514 15.78 4.45 7.68
N VAL A 515 15.86 4.02 6.43
CA VAL A 515 17.05 4.10 5.58
C VAL A 515 16.69 4.57 4.18
N GLY A 516 17.67 5.16 3.51
CA GLY A 516 17.51 5.75 2.19
C GLY A 516 18.80 6.40 1.70
N HIS A 517 18.66 7.53 1.02
CA HIS A 517 19.79 8.35 0.56
C HIS A 517 19.48 9.84 0.65
N ASP A 518 20.53 10.64 0.59
CA ASP A 518 20.52 12.10 0.54
C ASP A 518 21.43 12.54 -0.61
N GLU A 519 20.87 13.19 -1.62
CA GLU A 519 21.58 13.64 -2.81
C GLU A 519 21.80 15.14 -2.78
N VAL A 520 23.06 15.57 -2.73
CA VAL A 520 23.45 16.98 -2.72
C VAL A 520 24.44 17.23 -3.85
N ASP A 521 24.17 18.22 -4.69
CA ASP A 521 25.02 18.60 -5.82
C ASP A 521 25.36 17.43 -6.79
N GLY A 522 24.48 16.42 -6.85
CA GLY A 522 24.61 15.25 -7.73
C GLY A 522 25.49 14.12 -7.18
N GLU A 523 25.82 14.14 -5.88
CA GLU A 523 26.45 13.04 -5.15
C GLU A 523 25.48 12.55 -4.06
N GLY A 524 25.13 11.27 -4.10
CA GLY A 524 24.17 10.65 -3.18
C GLY A 524 24.85 9.88 -2.05
N ASP A 525 24.61 10.24 -0.79
CA ASP A 525 25.08 9.50 0.38
C ASP A 525 23.97 8.64 0.99
N ALA A 526 24.33 7.50 1.58
CA ALA A 526 23.37 6.69 2.33
C ALA A 526 22.89 7.45 3.57
N ALA A 527 21.58 7.46 3.78
CA ALA A 527 20.96 8.20 4.88
C ALA A 527 20.19 7.27 5.82
N VAL A 528 20.26 7.57 7.12
CA VAL A 528 19.60 6.78 8.18
C VAL A 528 18.90 7.72 9.15
N TRP A 529 17.68 7.34 9.54
CA TRP A 529 16.89 8.03 10.54
C TRP A 529 16.46 7.07 11.65
N LEU A 530 16.46 7.54 12.89
CA LEU A 530 16.09 6.75 14.05
C LEU A 530 14.96 7.43 14.81
N SER A 531 14.05 6.62 15.36
CA SER A 531 13.04 7.08 16.29
C SER A 531 12.79 6.06 17.39
N ARG A 532 12.53 6.53 18.61
CA ARG A 532 12.15 5.66 19.72
C ARG A 532 10.65 5.38 19.79
N ASP A 533 9.84 6.33 19.34
CA ASP A 533 8.38 6.36 19.52
C ASP A 533 7.59 6.53 18.20
N GLY A 534 8.31 6.70 17.09
CA GLY A 534 7.77 7.00 15.77
C GLY A 534 7.28 8.44 15.60
N LYS A 535 7.37 9.28 16.64
CA LYS A 535 6.94 10.69 16.61
C LYS A 535 8.12 11.63 16.45
N SER A 536 9.19 11.39 17.19
CA SER A 536 10.40 12.20 17.14
C SER A 536 11.49 11.42 16.41
N TRP A 537 11.96 11.99 15.30
CA TRP A 537 12.98 11.39 14.46
C TRP A 537 14.27 12.19 14.52
N GLN A 538 15.39 11.49 14.38
CA GLN A 538 16.72 12.07 14.30
C GLN A 538 17.43 11.48 13.11
N ARG A 539 18.08 12.34 12.32
CA ARG A 539 18.96 11.93 11.24
C ARG A 539 20.31 11.54 11.81
N VAL A 540 20.82 10.37 11.42
CA VAL A 540 22.18 9.95 11.74
C VAL A 540 23.14 10.76 10.86
N PRO A 541 24.18 11.40 11.41
CA PRO A 541 25.11 12.18 10.61
C PRO A 541 25.79 11.34 9.52
N SER A 542 25.76 11.81 8.29
CA SER A 542 26.49 11.22 7.15
C SER A 542 27.99 11.36 7.37
N ARG A 543 28.60 10.36 8.02
CA ARG A 543 30.04 10.29 8.28
C ARG A 543 30.54 8.87 8.10
N GLY A 544 31.79 8.73 7.66
CA GLY A 544 32.41 7.43 7.43
C GLY A 544 31.67 6.68 6.32
N ASP A 545 31.41 5.40 6.55
CA ASP A 545 30.92 4.44 5.53
C ASP A 545 29.48 4.66 5.02
N LEU A 546 28.81 5.72 5.47
CA LEU A 546 27.53 6.15 4.90
C LEU A 546 27.73 7.00 3.64
N GLY A 547 28.88 7.64 3.49
CA GLY A 547 29.21 8.48 2.34
C GLY A 547 30.59 8.17 1.77
N GLY A 548 30.96 8.85 0.70
CA GLY A 548 32.22 8.63 -0.02
C GLY A 548 32.11 9.04 -1.49
N HIS A 549 33.17 8.81 -2.25
CA HIS A 549 33.14 9.10 -3.68
C HIS A 549 32.12 8.22 -4.42
N GLY A 550 31.28 8.87 -5.23
CA GLY A 550 30.20 8.21 -5.96
C GLY A 550 28.92 8.11 -5.12
N ASP A 551 27.95 7.30 -5.54
CA ASP A 551 26.64 7.26 -4.88
C ASP A 551 26.50 6.05 -3.96
N GLN A 552 25.95 6.23 -2.77
CA GLN A 552 25.61 5.18 -1.83
C GLN A 552 24.13 5.26 -1.49
N MET A 553 23.41 4.16 -1.70
CA MET A 553 21.97 4.12 -1.50
C MET A 553 21.57 2.89 -0.71
N MET A 554 20.96 3.11 0.47
CA MET A 554 20.30 2.04 1.21
C MET A 554 18.86 1.86 0.72
N LEU A 555 18.52 0.64 0.32
CA LEU A 555 17.20 0.29 -0.23
C LEU A 555 16.37 -0.55 0.74
N GLY A 556 17.02 -1.42 1.51
CA GLY A 556 16.37 -2.26 2.51
C GLY A 556 17.15 -2.27 3.82
N VAL A 557 16.46 -2.53 4.93
CA VAL A 557 17.07 -2.75 6.24
C VAL A 557 16.30 -3.83 6.97
N THR A 558 16.99 -4.65 7.74
CA THR A 558 16.38 -5.68 8.58
C THR A 558 17.06 -5.74 9.95
N SER A 559 16.26 -6.11 10.96
CA SER A 559 16.72 -6.33 12.33
C SER A 559 17.12 -7.79 12.53
N THR A 560 18.24 -7.99 13.21
CA THR A 560 18.78 -9.29 13.63
C THR A 560 19.05 -9.27 15.14
N PRO A 561 19.24 -10.43 15.79
CA PRO A 561 19.66 -10.47 17.19
C PRO A 561 20.96 -9.71 17.48
N ALA A 562 21.87 -9.64 16.50
CA ALA A 562 23.18 -9.00 16.63
C ALA A 562 23.19 -7.50 16.27
N GLY A 563 22.11 -6.97 15.69
CA GLY A 563 22.01 -5.58 15.23
C GLY A 563 21.19 -5.44 13.94
N LEU A 564 21.52 -4.45 13.15
CA LEU A 564 20.89 -4.08 11.90
C LEU A 564 21.77 -4.43 10.70
N VAL A 565 21.14 -4.87 9.62
CA VAL A 565 21.77 -5.07 8.32
C VAL A 565 20.96 -4.31 7.29
N ALA A 566 21.59 -3.33 6.65
CA ALA A 566 21.03 -2.60 5.51
C ALA A 566 21.68 -3.08 4.21
N VAL A 567 20.94 -3.01 3.12
CA VAL A 567 21.37 -3.45 1.80
C VAL A 567 20.97 -2.45 0.73
N GLY A 568 21.70 -2.43 -0.38
CA GLY A 568 21.49 -1.45 -1.43
C GLY A 568 22.52 -1.54 -2.54
N ARG A 569 23.00 -0.37 -2.97
CA ARG A 569 24.05 -0.24 -3.99
C ARG A 569 25.08 0.83 -3.66
N VAL A 570 26.25 0.69 -4.25
CA VAL A 570 27.26 1.76 -4.40
C VAL A 570 27.51 1.94 -5.90
N THR A 571 27.41 3.16 -6.38
CA THR A 571 27.84 3.56 -7.74
C THR A 571 29.22 4.20 -7.63
N HIS A 572 30.21 3.62 -8.27
CA HIS A 572 31.57 4.16 -8.28
C HIS A 572 31.71 5.33 -9.27
N THR A 573 32.80 6.09 -9.17
CA THR A 573 33.04 7.26 -10.05
C THR A 573 33.22 6.92 -11.52
N ASP A 574 33.50 5.66 -11.85
CA ASP A 574 33.55 5.14 -13.23
C ASP A 574 32.17 4.66 -13.73
N GLY A 575 31.14 4.72 -12.88
CA GLY A 575 29.77 4.31 -13.18
C GLY A 575 29.48 2.85 -12.86
N GLU A 576 30.44 2.04 -12.39
CA GLU A 576 30.17 0.65 -11.99
C GLU A 576 29.24 0.62 -10.77
N ILE A 577 28.18 -0.19 -10.84
CA ILE A 577 27.20 -0.33 -9.77
C ILE A 577 27.41 -1.67 -9.07
N ASP A 578 27.75 -1.63 -7.78
CA ASP A 578 27.94 -2.80 -6.95
C ASP A 578 26.83 -2.95 -5.91
N GLY A 579 26.49 -4.19 -5.58
CA GLY A 579 25.65 -4.48 -4.43
C GLY A 579 26.37 -4.11 -3.13
N ALA A 580 25.64 -3.47 -2.20
CA ALA A 580 26.21 -2.99 -0.95
C ALA A 580 25.48 -3.54 0.27
N VAL A 581 26.23 -3.76 1.35
CA VAL A 581 25.70 -4.17 2.65
C VAL A 581 26.31 -3.30 3.74
N TRP A 582 25.48 -2.70 4.58
CA TRP A 582 25.93 -1.99 5.77
C TRP A 582 25.47 -2.71 7.03
N THR A 583 26.29 -2.65 8.06
CA THR A 583 25.98 -3.27 9.36
C THR A 583 26.10 -2.26 10.49
N SER A 584 25.23 -2.40 11.49
CA SER A 584 25.24 -1.56 12.69
C SER A 584 24.73 -2.33 13.89
N VAL A 585 25.36 -2.18 15.06
CA VAL A 585 24.87 -2.82 16.30
C VAL A 585 23.71 -2.02 16.93
N ASP A 586 23.63 -0.73 16.67
CA ASP A 586 22.70 0.18 17.37
C ASP A 586 21.95 1.18 16.50
N GLY A 587 22.27 1.23 15.20
CA GLY A 587 21.69 2.13 14.20
C GLY A 587 22.37 3.48 14.10
N THR A 588 23.35 3.81 14.96
CA THR A 588 24.02 5.11 15.00
C THR A 588 25.41 5.11 14.39
N SER A 589 26.08 3.96 14.36
CA SER A 589 27.37 3.77 13.70
C SER A 589 27.24 2.65 12.69
N TRP A 590 27.50 2.95 11.42
CA TRP A 590 27.35 2.02 10.32
C TRP A 590 28.71 1.72 9.69
N LYS A 591 28.87 0.48 9.25
CA LYS A 591 30.03 0.03 8.49
C LYS A 591 29.60 -0.57 7.16
N LEU A 592 30.21 -0.13 6.08
CA LEU A 592 30.03 -0.71 4.75
C LEU A 592 30.89 -1.97 4.63
N GLN A 593 30.25 -3.08 4.31
CA GLN A 593 30.91 -4.34 4.01
C GLN A 593 31.23 -4.39 2.52
N THR A 594 32.49 -4.15 2.19
CA THR A 594 32.98 -4.35 0.82
C THR A 594 33.32 -5.83 0.63
N SER A 595 32.54 -6.53 -0.20
CA SER A 595 32.78 -7.94 -0.54
C SER A 595 32.77 -8.13 -2.06
N ARG A 596 33.78 -8.84 -2.57
CA ARG A 596 33.85 -9.29 -3.98
C ARG A 596 32.70 -10.22 -4.39
N THR A 597 31.84 -10.62 -3.45
CA THR A 597 30.64 -11.42 -3.75
C THR A 597 29.51 -10.55 -4.32
N TYR A 598 29.54 -9.25 -4.07
CA TYR A 598 28.58 -8.26 -4.57
C TYR A 598 29.17 -7.33 -5.63
N ALA A 599 30.47 -7.48 -5.89
CA ALA A 599 31.25 -6.73 -6.85
C ALA A 599 31.91 -7.72 -7.81
N LEU A 600 31.14 -8.16 -8.81
CA LEU A 600 31.62 -9.03 -9.88
C LEU A 600 32.08 -8.10 -11.00
N PRO A 601 33.40 -8.05 -11.30
CA PRO A 601 33.91 -7.08 -12.25
C PRO A 601 33.17 -7.14 -13.59
N GLY A 602 32.65 -6.00 -14.05
CA GLY A 602 31.93 -5.88 -15.32
C GLY A 602 30.48 -6.39 -15.28
N SER A 603 29.87 -6.48 -14.10
CA SER A 603 28.47 -6.87 -13.90
C SER A 603 27.82 -5.99 -12.84
N GLU A 604 26.88 -5.14 -13.28
CA GLU A 604 26.13 -4.26 -12.39
C GLU A 604 25.24 -5.05 -11.42
N GLN A 605 25.18 -4.64 -10.16
CA GLN A 605 24.45 -5.35 -9.12
C GLN A 605 23.73 -4.39 -8.19
N GLN A 606 22.52 -4.77 -7.77
CA GLN A 606 21.79 -4.05 -6.74
C GLN A 606 21.06 -5.02 -5.83
N ILE A 607 21.18 -4.80 -4.53
CA ILE A 607 20.43 -5.56 -3.52
C ILE A 607 19.25 -4.71 -3.06
N LYS A 608 18.02 -5.17 -3.30
CA LYS A 608 16.80 -4.41 -2.98
C LYS A 608 16.26 -4.69 -1.59
N TRP A 609 16.42 -5.92 -1.08
CA TRP A 609 15.87 -6.32 0.21
C TRP A 609 16.68 -7.42 0.91
N ALA A 610 16.62 -7.46 2.24
CA ALA A 610 17.12 -8.56 3.04
C ALA A 610 16.11 -9.01 4.11
N ALA A 611 15.96 -10.32 4.26
CA ALA A 611 15.20 -10.97 5.33
C ALA A 611 16.13 -11.79 6.21
N ALA A 612 15.76 -11.93 7.48
CA ALA A 612 16.48 -12.76 8.44
C ALA A 612 15.55 -13.88 8.92
N ASP A 613 16.08 -15.10 8.98
CA ASP A 613 15.52 -16.19 9.78
C ASP A 613 16.43 -16.43 11.02
N ASP A 614 16.16 -17.47 11.80
CA ASP A 614 16.91 -17.77 13.04
C ASP A 614 18.42 -18.06 12.82
N ALA A 615 18.82 -18.43 11.60
CA ALA A 615 20.17 -18.90 11.27
C ALA A 615 20.82 -18.18 10.08
N HIS A 616 20.05 -17.51 9.23
CA HIS A 616 20.51 -16.97 7.96
C HIS A 616 19.97 -15.57 7.69
N LEU A 617 20.77 -14.82 6.92
CA LEU A 617 20.34 -13.64 6.19
C LEU A 617 20.23 -14.01 4.72
N ILE A 618 19.11 -13.63 4.12
CA ILE A 618 18.82 -13.85 2.71
C ILE A 618 18.53 -12.49 2.10
N ALA A 619 19.30 -12.12 1.08
CA ALA A 619 19.16 -10.87 0.37
C ALA A 619 18.78 -11.12 -1.10
N GLY A 620 17.94 -10.26 -1.66
CA GLY A 620 17.40 -10.37 -3.01
C GLY A 620 17.55 -9.08 -3.79
N GLY A 621 17.75 -9.21 -5.09
CA GLY A 621 17.95 -8.09 -6.01
C GLY A 621 18.13 -8.57 -7.45
N TRP A 622 19.04 -7.92 -8.17
CA TRP A 622 19.36 -8.26 -9.56
C TRP A 622 20.87 -8.16 -9.83
N VAL A 623 21.29 -8.82 -10.91
CA VAL A 623 22.65 -8.81 -11.45
C VAL A 623 22.59 -8.68 -12.97
N GLY A 624 23.38 -7.76 -13.53
CA GLY A 624 23.47 -7.51 -14.96
C GLY A 624 24.34 -8.55 -15.67
N ARG A 625 23.92 -8.95 -16.86
CA ARG A 625 24.65 -9.87 -17.73
C ARG A 625 25.40 -9.13 -18.84
N PRO A 626 26.47 -9.74 -19.38
CA PRO A 626 27.03 -9.31 -20.65
C PRO A 626 25.95 -9.36 -21.75
N GLY A 627 25.54 -8.20 -22.25
CA GLY A 627 24.44 -8.07 -23.21
C GLY A 627 23.37 -7.05 -22.82
N GLY A 628 23.29 -6.70 -21.53
CA GLY A 628 22.39 -5.66 -21.02
C GLY A 628 21.27 -6.18 -20.11
N ASP A 629 20.91 -7.46 -20.23
CA ASP A 629 19.79 -8.02 -19.45
C ASP A 629 20.13 -8.19 -17.96
N LEU A 630 19.10 -8.12 -17.12
CA LEU A 630 19.16 -8.36 -15.68
C LEU A 630 18.64 -9.75 -15.32
N ASP A 631 19.36 -10.46 -14.45
CA ASP A 631 18.86 -11.68 -13.81
C ASP A 631 18.52 -11.41 -12.34
N ALA A 632 17.49 -12.09 -11.82
CA ALA A 632 17.21 -12.07 -10.40
C ALA A 632 18.38 -12.70 -9.64
N ALA A 633 18.74 -12.11 -8.50
CA ALA A 633 19.88 -12.56 -7.73
C ALA A 633 19.51 -12.72 -6.26
N VAL A 634 20.03 -13.78 -5.66
CA VAL A 634 19.93 -14.06 -4.23
C VAL A 634 21.32 -14.23 -3.63
N TRP A 635 21.52 -13.65 -2.46
CA TRP A 635 22.70 -13.83 -1.64
C TRP A 635 22.31 -14.32 -0.26
N ARG A 636 23.15 -15.16 0.32
CA ARG A 636 22.93 -15.70 1.67
C ARG A 636 24.17 -15.55 2.54
N ALA A 637 23.95 -15.23 3.82
CA ALA A 637 24.96 -15.30 4.86
C ALA A 637 24.40 -16.05 6.06
N ARG A 638 25.30 -16.66 6.84
CA ARG A 638 24.92 -17.27 8.12
C ARG A 638 24.98 -16.21 9.21
N LEU A 639 23.92 -16.11 10.02
CA LEU A 639 23.94 -15.26 11.20
C LEU A 639 24.92 -15.83 12.24
N PRO A 640 25.70 -14.97 12.89
CA PRO A 640 26.49 -15.37 14.05
C PRO A 640 25.55 -15.87 15.15
N GLN A 641 25.80 -17.07 15.67
CA GLN A 641 25.07 -17.55 16.84
C GLN A 641 25.51 -16.74 18.07
N PRO A 642 24.59 -16.39 18.99
CA PRO A 642 25.00 -15.84 20.28
C PRO A 642 25.88 -16.86 21.00
N GLU A 643 27.03 -16.41 21.50
CA GLU A 643 27.95 -17.25 22.31
C GLU A 643 27.34 -17.67 23.65
#